data_AF-A0A7G9XN22-F1
#
_entry.id   AF-A0A7G9XN22-F1
#
_cell.length_a   1.000
_cell.length_b   1.000
_cell.length_c   1.000
_cell.angle_alpha   90.00
_cell.angle_beta   90.00
_cell.angle_gamma   90.00
#
_symmetry.space_group_name_H-M   'P 1'
#
loop_
_entity.id
_entity.type
_entity.pdbx_description
1 polymer ?
#
loop_
_entity_poly.entity_id
_entity_poly.type
_entity_poly.pdbx_seq_one_letter_code
_entity_poly.pdbx_strand_id
1 'polypeptide(L)'
;MAADDAGFTTELRGYKKDEVDQAVAALRRDLIKANSDRGDALKEVKRLQALAEDLQAELDEVGSPTYAGLGTKLENTLRVAEEQSTRLIAQADIDAEKLRASVQQEVETLRSDAAETADRLVADAQAQADRILTGARSEADEIVARASADAEATTQEALREAAAIRGAVATEVAETRAAGRREVAALRAEAEREVAELRVVAQREVAEAREAAAALARDTEKGRAEFEAEDARLRAQLAHDLEQGRTDLEREITEAREKLRIDTEAATAALDADTRRARAELEERTAAERAALEAEIANSRASLETDTAAQRAALETEVADRRAALETELTRLRAELDDELTRTRAELASEVESTRATLAGDRERTAAELEHEVTTARASLAEELATARTELEREAATTRSDLEREVATARAELDREITTARAELEQELGNARAALAAELDQVRAAQEAELTAARETQEAELASARAQQETDLTAAREKQEAELANLRQTTLAELEAARAAQEAQLTAAREAHDTELANARKVLDTELRTSRKALKTELEQRRTAEETELAARRTAWETEETTGREGWAAELAAAREALEAELAARRAEAEHEVARLREAAATETGKLRADTDRDVARIRAELAAEEQAHRARIAHEADEQASRLAAEAEQARADLNVELAARRDEAEKEYVAAQQEAAASTQKYLDEATAQLQEASARAAEKRAEVEKLQTEGVAEARAIVDDARTSATATTRDAEKTAKKIVRDAEKQAKALLDDAEQRLAKIRVEREAVAGYFESLRGLLAGADKLAMPDFPVPADEEPAAAQLAAAPEAPTASEAPEEASTDDAEPPADEPNTHATAHARADG
;
A
#
# COMPACT_ATOMS: atom_id res chain seq x y z
N MET A 1 -109.61 124.82 12.34
CA MET A 1 -109.74 125.92 11.36
C MET A 1 -109.07 127.17 11.93
N ALA A 2 -107.81 127.39 11.57
CA ALA A 2 -107.41 128.69 11.05
C ALA A 2 -107.06 128.40 9.59
N ALA A 3 -107.66 129.15 8.66
CA ALA A 3 -107.34 129.07 7.25
C ALA A 3 -106.64 130.38 6.90
N ASP A 4 -105.46 130.29 6.29
CA ASP A 4 -104.88 131.34 5.45
C ASP A 4 -103.84 130.71 4.51
N ASP A 5 -103.74 131.30 3.32
CA ASP A 5 -103.25 130.73 2.06
C ASP A 5 -101.95 129.91 2.04
N ALA A 6 -102.04 128.72 1.43
CA ALA A 6 -100.94 128.07 0.73
C ALA A 6 -101.15 128.21 -0.80
N GLY A 7 -100.89 129.40 -1.33
CA GLY A 7 -101.02 129.69 -2.76
C GLY A 7 -99.95 128.98 -3.60
N PHE A 8 -100.34 127.96 -4.36
CA PHE A 8 -99.47 127.29 -5.33
C PHE A 8 -99.00 128.27 -6.42
N THR A 9 -97.70 128.32 -6.69
CA THR A 9 -97.15 129.19 -7.75
C THR A 9 -97.49 128.62 -9.14
N THR A 10 -97.64 129.48 -10.15
CA THR A 10 -98.01 129.07 -11.51
C THR A 10 -96.84 129.18 -12.48
N GLU A 11 -96.57 128.10 -13.22
CA GLU A 11 -95.60 128.05 -14.31
C GLU A 11 -96.29 127.85 -15.65
N LEU A 12 -96.22 128.88 -16.51
CA LEU A 12 -96.64 129.08 -17.91
C LEU A 12 -97.93 128.43 -18.50
N ARG A 13 -98.52 127.40 -17.88
CA ARG A 13 -99.82 126.80 -18.20
C ARG A 13 -100.46 125.97 -17.07
N GLY A 14 -99.92 126.00 -15.85
CA GLY A 14 -100.52 125.33 -14.68
C GLY A 14 -99.87 125.72 -13.36
N TYR A 15 -100.33 125.13 -12.25
CA TYR A 15 -99.63 125.22 -10.96
C TYR A 15 -98.34 124.39 -10.97
N LYS A 16 -97.31 124.80 -10.22
CA LYS A 16 -96.08 124.03 -10.08
C LYS A 16 -96.38 122.66 -9.51
N LYS A 17 -96.06 121.65 -10.32
CA LYS A 17 -96.37 120.25 -10.00
C LYS A 17 -95.76 119.82 -8.66
N ASP A 18 -94.52 120.21 -8.37
CA ASP A 18 -93.83 119.79 -7.14
C ASP A 18 -94.46 120.38 -5.86
N GLU A 19 -94.94 121.62 -5.91
CA GLU A 19 -95.66 122.25 -4.80
C GLU A 19 -97.03 121.60 -4.58
N VAL A 20 -97.75 121.30 -5.67
CA VAL A 20 -99.04 120.59 -5.61
C VAL A 20 -98.87 119.14 -5.15
N ASP A 21 -97.88 118.40 -5.66
CA ASP A 21 -97.61 117.02 -5.25
C ASP A 21 -97.13 116.95 -3.80
N GLN A 22 -96.38 117.95 -3.30
CA GLN A 22 -96.06 118.05 -1.86
C GLN A 22 -97.30 118.32 -1.01
N ALA A 23 -98.20 119.21 -1.41
CA ALA A 23 -99.44 119.47 -0.67
C ALA A 23 -100.43 118.30 -0.76
N VAL A 24 -100.52 117.61 -1.90
CA VAL A 24 -101.30 116.37 -2.03
C VAL A 24 -100.68 115.24 -1.20
N ALA A 25 -99.35 115.16 -1.09
CA ALA A 25 -98.69 114.22 -0.19
C ALA A 25 -98.89 114.59 1.29
N ALA A 26 -98.90 115.87 1.65
CA ALA A 26 -99.27 116.35 2.99
C ALA A 26 -100.72 115.99 3.31
N LEU A 27 -101.68 116.38 2.47
CA LEU A 27 -103.10 116.04 2.62
C LEU A 27 -103.35 114.53 2.64
N ARG A 28 -102.59 113.72 1.90
CA ARG A 28 -102.65 112.24 1.99
C ARG A 28 -102.12 111.73 3.33
N ARG A 29 -101.01 112.28 3.85
CA ARG A 29 -100.51 111.94 5.20
C ARG A 29 -101.50 112.37 6.27
N ASP A 30 -102.08 113.55 6.16
CA ASP A 30 -103.09 114.05 7.09
C ASP A 30 -104.41 113.27 6.99
N LEU A 31 -104.78 112.76 5.81
CA LEU A 31 -105.93 111.85 5.64
C LEU A 31 -105.67 110.45 6.21
N ILE A 32 -104.44 109.93 6.05
CA ILE A 32 -104.02 108.67 6.70
C ILE A 32 -104.03 108.85 8.21
N LYS A 33 -103.45 109.95 8.71
CA LYS A 33 -103.43 110.29 10.13
C LYS A 33 -104.85 110.51 10.68
N ALA A 34 -105.70 111.27 10.00
CA ALA A 34 -107.10 111.44 10.40
C ALA A 34 -107.87 110.10 10.37
N ASN A 35 -107.49 109.13 9.52
CA ASN A 35 -108.08 107.79 9.56
C ASN A 35 -107.48 106.88 10.63
N SER A 36 -106.20 107.00 10.99
CA SER A 36 -105.65 106.32 12.19
C SER A 36 -106.24 106.91 13.45
N ASP A 37 -106.26 108.23 13.57
CA ASP A 37 -106.84 108.97 14.70
C ASP A 37 -108.35 108.70 14.81
N ARG A 38 -109.08 108.56 13.69
CA ARG A 38 -110.48 108.08 13.70
C ARG A 38 -110.59 106.59 14.05
N GLY A 39 -109.65 105.76 13.62
CA GLY A 39 -109.61 104.34 13.98
C GLY A 39 -109.35 104.12 15.47
N ASP A 40 -108.44 104.91 16.04
CA ASP A 40 -108.09 104.90 17.46
C ASP A 40 -109.16 105.60 18.30
N ALA A 41 -109.77 106.69 17.80
CA ALA A 41 -110.98 107.25 18.40
C ALA A 41 -112.18 106.29 18.31
N LEU A 42 -112.27 105.41 17.31
CA LEU A 42 -113.30 104.35 17.26
C LEU A 42 -112.98 103.19 18.21
N LYS A 43 -111.70 102.84 18.41
CA LYS A 43 -111.29 101.92 19.49
C LYS A 43 -111.60 102.53 20.86
N GLU A 44 -111.34 103.82 21.03
CA GLU A 44 -111.58 104.55 22.28
C GLU A 44 -113.08 104.77 22.51
N VAL A 45 -113.88 105.06 21.47
CA VAL A 45 -115.35 105.05 21.57
C VAL A 45 -115.85 103.66 21.91
N LYS A 46 -115.30 102.58 21.33
CA LYS A 46 -115.65 101.21 21.76
C LYS A 46 -115.22 100.91 23.20
N ARG A 47 -114.06 101.40 23.64
CA ARG A 47 -113.56 101.25 25.02
C ARG A 47 -114.42 102.04 26.00
N LEU A 48 -114.83 103.25 25.64
CA LEU A 48 -115.73 104.11 26.42
C LEU A 48 -117.19 103.63 26.36
N GLN A 49 -117.61 102.97 25.29
CA GLN A 49 -118.90 102.28 25.22
C GLN A 49 -118.89 101.02 26.08
N ALA A 50 -117.84 100.20 26.04
CA ALA A 50 -117.69 99.09 26.96
C ALA A 50 -117.60 99.58 28.42
N LEU A 51 -116.84 100.65 28.70
CA LEU A 51 -116.79 101.27 30.02
C LEU A 51 -118.14 101.90 30.42
N ALA A 52 -118.92 102.41 29.48
CA ALA A 52 -120.27 102.91 29.74
C ALA A 52 -121.25 101.76 29.97
N GLU A 53 -121.16 100.67 29.23
CA GLU A 53 -121.93 99.44 29.46
C GLU A 53 -121.58 98.82 30.82
N ASP A 54 -120.29 98.80 31.20
CA ASP A 54 -119.81 98.37 32.52
C ASP A 54 -120.29 99.33 33.63
N LEU A 55 -120.15 100.65 33.48
CA LEU A 55 -120.62 101.65 34.45
C LEU A 55 -122.15 101.70 34.56
N GLN A 56 -122.86 101.38 33.49
CA GLN A 56 -124.32 101.36 33.45
C GLN A 56 -124.85 100.02 34.00
N ALA A 57 -124.10 98.92 33.82
CA ALA A 57 -124.30 97.68 34.55
C ALA A 57 -124.00 97.84 36.06
N GLU A 58 -122.96 98.59 36.45
CA GLU A 58 -122.73 98.96 37.86
C GLU A 58 -123.84 99.87 38.40
N LEU A 59 -124.40 100.78 37.59
CA LEU A 59 -125.52 101.63 38.00
C LEU A 59 -126.82 100.82 38.18
N ASP A 60 -127.05 99.81 37.34
CA ASP A 60 -128.15 98.84 37.49
C ASP A 60 -127.91 97.87 38.68
N GLU A 61 -126.64 97.47 38.95
CA GLU A 61 -126.23 96.63 40.11
C GLU A 61 -126.40 97.40 41.44
N VAL A 62 -126.31 98.74 41.43
CA VAL A 62 -126.64 99.64 42.56
C VAL A 62 -128.15 99.90 42.70
N GLY A 63 -128.95 99.69 41.64
CA GLY A 63 -130.39 99.98 41.61
C GLY A 63 -131.26 99.05 42.47
N SER A 64 -130.85 97.80 42.70
CA SER A 64 -131.55 96.86 43.61
C SER A 64 -130.65 95.67 44.03
N PRO A 65 -129.92 95.76 45.16
CA PRO A 65 -128.94 94.75 45.56
C PRO A 65 -129.59 93.45 46.08
N THR A 66 -129.22 92.31 45.49
CA THR A 66 -129.53 90.97 46.04
C THR A 66 -128.32 90.02 45.94
N TYR A 67 -128.18 89.15 46.95
CA TYR A 67 -126.94 88.41 47.28
C TYR A 67 -126.44 87.36 46.26
N ALA A 68 -127.08 87.20 45.10
CA ALA A 68 -126.74 86.13 44.15
C ALA A 68 -125.55 86.44 43.22
N GLY A 69 -125.23 87.71 42.98
CA GLY A 69 -124.21 88.13 41.99
C GLY A 69 -122.74 87.86 42.40
N LEU A 70 -122.48 87.61 43.69
CA LEU A 70 -121.11 87.32 44.17
C LEU A 70 -120.64 85.91 43.80
N GLY A 71 -121.54 84.95 43.62
CA GLY A 71 -121.18 83.56 43.28
C GLY A 71 -120.60 83.42 41.87
N THR A 72 -121.19 84.08 40.87
CA THR A 72 -120.82 83.91 39.46
C THR A 72 -119.51 84.61 39.09
N LYS A 73 -119.21 85.77 39.70
CA LYS A 73 -117.88 86.43 39.56
C LYS A 73 -116.76 85.55 40.15
N LEU A 74 -117.05 84.78 41.21
CA LEU A 74 -116.12 83.88 41.90
C LEU A 74 -115.94 82.53 41.15
N GLU A 75 -117.01 82.00 40.57
CA GLU A 75 -116.99 80.79 39.75
C GLU A 75 -116.19 81.00 38.45
N ASN A 76 -116.34 82.16 37.79
CA ASN A 76 -115.58 82.46 36.57
C ASN A 76 -114.08 82.66 36.83
N THR A 77 -113.67 83.27 37.94
CA THR A 77 -112.25 83.39 38.29
C THR A 77 -111.64 82.03 38.63
N LEU A 78 -112.37 81.17 39.35
CA LEU A 78 -111.94 79.80 39.62
C LEU A 78 -111.81 78.96 38.35
N ARG A 79 -112.77 79.04 37.42
CA ARG A 79 -112.69 78.31 36.15
C ARG A 79 -111.50 78.74 35.29
N VAL A 80 -111.23 80.05 35.19
CA VAL A 80 -110.05 80.56 34.48
C VAL A 80 -108.76 80.14 35.18
N ALA A 81 -108.72 80.13 36.51
CA ALA A 81 -107.59 79.63 37.28
C ALA A 81 -107.38 78.11 37.13
N GLU A 82 -108.43 77.31 37.03
CA GLU A 82 -108.38 75.86 36.83
C GLU A 82 -107.93 75.51 35.38
N GLU A 83 -108.40 76.25 34.38
CA GLU A 83 -107.90 76.19 32.99
C GLU A 83 -106.42 76.63 32.89
N GLN A 84 -105.99 77.64 33.66
CA GLN A 84 -104.59 78.07 33.72
C GLN A 84 -103.70 77.07 34.48
N SER A 85 -104.17 76.51 35.59
CA SER A 85 -103.46 75.50 36.38
C SER A 85 -103.25 74.21 35.59
N THR A 86 -104.30 73.68 34.97
CA THR A 86 -104.19 72.50 34.10
C THR A 86 -103.25 72.74 32.91
N ARG A 87 -103.25 73.94 32.32
CA ARG A 87 -102.28 74.34 31.29
C ARG A 87 -100.85 74.42 31.84
N LEU A 88 -100.62 74.99 33.02
CA LEU A 88 -99.28 75.08 33.64
C LEU A 88 -98.74 73.70 34.03
N ILE A 89 -99.58 72.82 34.57
CA ILE A 89 -99.22 71.44 34.89
C ILE A 89 -98.89 70.66 33.61
N ALA A 90 -99.71 70.76 32.57
CA ALA A 90 -99.43 70.13 31.28
C ALA A 90 -98.15 70.68 30.63
N GLN A 91 -97.89 71.98 30.74
CA GLN A 91 -96.65 72.59 30.26
C GLN A 91 -95.43 72.08 31.02
N ALA A 92 -95.51 72.00 32.35
CA ALA A 92 -94.45 71.46 33.21
C ALA A 92 -94.16 69.98 32.91
N ASP A 93 -95.19 69.16 32.68
CA ASP A 93 -95.04 67.76 32.30
C ASP A 93 -94.43 67.60 30.90
N ILE A 94 -94.88 68.40 29.92
CA ILE A 94 -94.30 68.46 28.57
C ILE A 94 -92.82 68.88 28.62
N ASP A 95 -92.47 69.87 29.43
CA ASP A 95 -91.09 70.36 29.53
C ASP A 95 -90.19 69.38 30.32
N ALA A 96 -90.75 68.64 31.28
CA ALA A 96 -90.08 67.50 31.92
C ALA A 96 -89.84 66.33 30.94
N GLU A 97 -90.79 66.01 30.06
CA GLU A 97 -90.61 64.99 29.03
C GLU A 97 -89.58 65.42 27.97
N LYS A 98 -89.64 66.67 27.49
CA LYS A 98 -88.63 67.23 26.59
C LYS A 98 -87.23 67.21 27.21
N LEU A 99 -87.10 67.60 28.49
CA LEU A 99 -85.82 67.58 29.19
C LEU A 99 -85.25 66.16 29.28
N ARG A 100 -86.09 65.16 29.62
CA ARG A 100 -85.66 63.76 29.61
C ARG A 100 -85.22 63.31 28.22
N ALA A 101 -86.01 63.58 27.19
CA ALA A 101 -85.71 63.17 25.82
C ALA A 101 -84.43 63.82 25.28
N SER A 102 -84.23 65.13 25.51
CA SER A 102 -83.01 65.86 25.12
C SER A 102 -81.78 65.28 25.80
N VAL A 103 -81.83 65.11 27.13
CA VAL A 103 -80.68 64.62 27.90
C VAL A 103 -80.38 63.15 27.59
N GLN A 104 -81.41 62.31 27.38
CA GLN A 104 -81.19 60.94 26.90
C GLN A 104 -80.53 60.92 25.53
N GLN A 105 -80.96 61.77 24.59
CA GLN A 105 -80.35 61.89 23.27
C GLN A 105 -78.91 62.41 23.35
N GLU A 106 -78.63 63.41 24.19
CA GLU A 106 -77.28 63.95 24.43
C GLU A 106 -76.35 62.89 25.05
N VAL A 107 -76.84 62.10 26.01
CA VAL A 107 -76.10 61.00 26.63
C VAL A 107 -75.83 59.87 25.63
N GLU A 108 -76.81 59.49 24.81
CA GLU A 108 -76.65 58.47 23.78
C GLU A 108 -75.63 58.91 22.72
N THR A 109 -75.71 60.18 22.28
CA THR A 109 -74.77 60.78 21.33
C THR A 109 -73.35 60.82 21.91
N LEU A 110 -73.19 61.31 23.15
CA LEU A 110 -71.89 61.37 23.83
C LEU A 110 -71.26 59.99 24.02
N ARG A 111 -72.06 58.96 24.32
CA ARG A 111 -71.59 57.57 24.41
C ARG A 111 -71.21 57.01 23.05
N SER A 112 -72.02 57.25 22.02
CA SER A 112 -71.76 56.82 20.65
C SER A 112 -70.47 57.45 20.10
N ASP A 113 -70.31 58.76 20.22
CA ASP A 113 -69.13 59.50 19.75
C ASP A 113 -67.85 59.05 20.49
N ALA A 114 -67.96 58.81 21.80
CA ALA A 114 -66.84 58.31 22.62
C ALA A 114 -66.46 56.86 22.27
N ALA A 115 -67.45 55.99 22.03
CA ALA A 115 -67.23 54.62 21.58
C ALA A 115 -66.60 54.59 20.19
N GLU A 116 -67.15 55.33 19.22
CA GLU A 116 -66.61 55.36 17.86
C GLU A 116 -65.18 55.95 17.84
N THR A 117 -64.91 56.99 18.64
CA THR A 117 -63.55 57.54 18.77
C THR A 117 -62.58 56.56 19.43
N ALA A 118 -63.04 55.80 20.43
CA ALA A 118 -62.25 54.75 21.08
C ALA A 118 -61.95 53.59 20.11
N ASP A 119 -62.95 53.13 19.35
CA ASP A 119 -62.81 52.04 18.38
C ASP A 119 -61.90 52.43 17.22
N ARG A 120 -62.06 53.65 16.65
CA ARG A 120 -61.14 54.18 15.62
C ARG A 120 -59.70 54.23 16.14
N LEU A 121 -59.48 54.73 17.37
CA LEU A 121 -58.13 54.80 17.96
C LEU A 121 -57.49 53.42 18.13
N VAL A 122 -58.26 52.41 18.54
CA VAL A 122 -57.77 51.02 18.64
C VAL A 122 -57.50 50.43 17.26
N ALA A 123 -58.38 50.65 16.27
CA ALA A 123 -58.20 50.17 14.91
C ALA A 123 -56.98 50.80 14.20
N ASP A 124 -56.76 52.11 14.34
CA ASP A 124 -55.58 52.80 13.81
C ASP A 124 -54.29 52.28 14.44
N ALA A 125 -54.29 52.04 15.76
CA ALA A 125 -53.15 51.48 16.48
C ALA A 125 -52.87 50.02 16.11
N GLN A 126 -53.90 49.21 15.88
CA GLN A 126 -53.77 47.85 15.34
C GLN A 126 -53.18 47.89 13.92
N ALA A 127 -53.71 48.72 13.03
CA ALA A 127 -53.19 48.89 11.67
C ALA A 127 -51.75 49.46 11.65
N GLN A 128 -51.33 50.22 12.67
CA GLN A 128 -49.94 50.64 12.85
C GLN A 128 -49.06 49.49 13.36
N ALA A 129 -49.52 48.73 14.36
CA ALA A 129 -48.83 47.56 14.88
C ALA A 129 -48.60 46.48 13.80
N ASP A 130 -49.60 46.21 12.97
CA ASP A 130 -49.50 45.28 11.85
C ASP A 130 -48.49 45.75 10.78
N ARG A 131 -48.42 47.07 10.51
CA ARG A 131 -47.41 47.64 9.61
C ARG A 131 -46.00 47.51 10.17
N ILE A 132 -45.80 47.76 11.47
CA ILE A 132 -44.52 47.57 12.16
C ILE A 132 -44.09 46.09 12.07
N LEU A 133 -44.98 45.15 12.42
CA LEU A 133 -44.70 43.72 12.38
C LEU A 133 -44.45 43.19 10.96
N THR A 134 -45.16 43.71 9.96
CA THR A 134 -44.99 43.28 8.56
C THR A 134 -43.67 43.81 7.98
N GLY A 135 -43.32 45.07 8.28
CA GLY A 135 -42.03 45.65 7.88
C GLY A 135 -40.86 44.89 8.50
N ALA A 136 -40.88 44.68 9.81
CA ALA A 136 -39.83 43.95 10.53
C ALA A 136 -39.69 42.49 10.08
N ARG A 137 -40.78 41.81 9.71
CA ARG A 137 -40.72 40.48 9.09
C ARG A 137 -40.05 40.51 7.72
N SER A 138 -40.41 41.47 6.86
CA SER A 138 -39.77 41.61 5.55
C SER A 138 -38.27 41.89 5.66
N GLU A 139 -37.88 42.73 6.62
CA GLU A 139 -36.47 43.05 6.90
C GLU A 139 -35.71 41.84 7.46
N ALA A 140 -36.32 41.10 8.40
CA ALA A 140 -35.78 39.83 8.90
C ALA A 140 -35.63 38.77 7.81
N ASP A 141 -36.61 38.61 6.93
CA ASP A 141 -36.56 37.70 5.78
C ASP A 141 -35.45 38.11 4.79
N GLU A 142 -35.26 39.42 4.54
CA GLU A 142 -34.17 39.95 3.71
C GLU A 142 -32.79 39.70 4.32
N ILE A 143 -32.63 39.85 5.64
CA ILE A 143 -31.37 39.56 6.35
C ILE A 143 -31.04 38.07 6.29
N VAL A 144 -32.01 37.20 6.58
CA VAL A 144 -31.83 35.73 6.48
C VAL A 144 -31.52 35.32 5.03
N ALA A 145 -32.18 35.91 4.04
CA ALA A 145 -31.91 35.65 2.64
C ALA A 145 -30.50 36.10 2.22
N ARG A 146 -30.04 37.28 2.67
CA ARG A 146 -28.68 37.77 2.41
C ARG A 146 -27.62 36.88 3.07
N ALA A 147 -27.76 36.59 4.36
CA ALA A 147 -26.85 35.71 5.09
C ALA A 147 -26.79 34.30 4.47
N SER A 148 -27.93 33.79 3.96
CA SER A 148 -27.96 32.51 3.24
C SER A 148 -27.27 32.58 1.88
N ALA A 149 -27.46 33.65 1.11
CA ALA A 149 -26.80 33.84 -0.18
C ALA A 149 -25.28 34.03 -0.04
N ASP A 150 -24.83 34.78 0.97
CA ASP A 150 -23.42 34.96 1.28
C ASP A 150 -22.79 33.63 1.74
N ALA A 151 -23.49 32.86 2.57
CA ALA A 151 -23.09 31.49 2.94
C ALA A 151 -22.99 30.54 1.72
N GLU A 152 -23.94 30.58 0.80
CA GLU A 152 -23.90 29.82 -0.45
C GLU A 152 -22.73 30.24 -1.35
N ALA A 153 -22.43 31.54 -1.44
CA ALA A 153 -21.29 32.05 -2.19
C ALA A 153 -19.95 31.57 -1.58
N THR A 154 -19.77 31.69 -0.27
CA THR A 154 -18.56 31.25 0.45
C THR A 154 -18.35 29.74 0.37
N THR A 155 -19.42 28.94 0.47
CA THR A 155 -19.33 27.48 0.29
C THR A 155 -19.03 27.09 -1.16
N GLN A 156 -19.61 27.77 -2.15
CA GLN A 156 -19.28 27.59 -3.57
C GLN A 156 -17.81 27.91 -3.87
N GLU A 157 -17.28 29.00 -3.30
CA GLU A 157 -15.87 29.37 -3.45
C GLU A 157 -14.94 28.31 -2.84
N ALA A 158 -15.18 27.90 -1.58
CA ALA A 158 -14.41 26.86 -0.91
C ALA A 158 -14.47 25.50 -1.66
N LEU A 159 -15.61 25.15 -2.26
CA LEU A 159 -15.74 23.94 -3.08
C LEU A 159 -14.93 24.02 -4.38
N ARG A 160 -14.84 25.21 -5.02
CA ARG A 160 -14.03 25.42 -6.22
C ARG A 160 -12.54 25.41 -5.90
N GLU A 161 -12.10 26.08 -4.83
CA GLU A 161 -10.71 26.06 -4.39
C GLU A 161 -10.28 24.63 -4.02
N ALA A 162 -11.09 23.89 -3.26
CA ALA A 162 -10.84 22.49 -2.93
C ALA A 162 -10.88 21.55 -4.16
N ALA A 163 -11.61 21.88 -5.22
CA ALA A 163 -11.59 21.13 -6.48
C ALA A 163 -10.33 21.44 -7.30
N ALA A 164 -9.92 22.71 -7.36
CA ALA A 164 -8.72 23.15 -8.05
C ALA A 164 -7.45 22.55 -7.43
N ILE A 165 -7.32 22.62 -6.09
CA ILE A 165 -6.17 22.06 -5.37
C ILE A 165 -6.09 20.54 -5.57
N ARG A 166 -7.21 19.81 -5.45
CA ARG A 166 -7.23 18.36 -5.74
C ARG A 166 -6.89 18.02 -7.20
N GLY A 167 -7.32 18.85 -8.16
CA GLY A 167 -6.98 18.69 -9.57
C GLY A 167 -5.49 18.92 -9.85
N ALA A 168 -4.90 19.96 -9.27
CA ALA A 168 -3.47 20.25 -9.36
C ALA A 168 -2.64 19.11 -8.73
N VAL A 169 -2.91 18.75 -7.48
CA VAL A 169 -2.24 17.64 -6.77
C VAL A 169 -2.34 16.32 -7.55
N ALA A 170 -3.52 15.98 -8.10
CA ALA A 170 -3.69 14.77 -8.90
C ALA A 170 -2.86 14.79 -10.20
N THR A 171 -2.65 15.97 -10.78
CA THR A 171 -1.82 16.14 -11.99
C THR A 171 -0.34 16.03 -11.65
N GLU A 172 0.15 16.75 -10.64
CA GLU A 172 1.53 16.68 -10.15
C GLU A 172 1.94 15.25 -9.74
N VAL A 173 1.07 14.55 -8.99
CA VAL A 173 1.28 13.13 -8.61
C VAL A 173 1.25 12.19 -9.82
N ALA A 174 0.49 12.51 -10.87
CA ALA A 174 0.51 11.73 -12.11
C ALA A 174 1.78 11.98 -12.94
N GLU A 175 2.23 13.23 -13.04
CA GLU A 175 3.43 13.61 -13.79
C GLU A 175 4.71 13.10 -13.14
N THR A 176 4.91 13.32 -11.84
CA THR A 176 6.05 12.78 -11.07
C THR A 176 6.13 11.26 -11.18
N ARG A 177 5.00 10.56 -11.02
CA ARG A 177 4.92 9.10 -11.15
C ARG A 177 5.12 8.60 -12.57
N ALA A 178 4.77 9.40 -13.59
CA ALA A 178 5.07 9.09 -14.99
C ALA A 178 6.54 9.34 -15.33
N ALA A 179 7.17 10.38 -14.78
CA ALA A 179 8.59 10.69 -14.92
C ALA A 179 9.46 9.59 -14.32
N GLY A 180 9.28 9.26 -13.03
CA GLY A 180 10.04 8.19 -12.38
C GLY A 180 9.86 6.81 -13.04
N ARG A 181 8.67 6.52 -13.58
CA ARG A 181 8.46 5.30 -14.40
C ARG A 181 9.25 5.29 -15.71
N ARG A 182 9.47 6.46 -16.34
CA ARG A 182 10.27 6.58 -17.57
C ARG A 182 11.76 6.44 -17.27
N GLU A 183 12.25 7.05 -16.19
CA GLU A 183 13.66 6.94 -15.77
C GLU A 183 14.01 5.49 -15.40
N VAL A 184 13.20 4.83 -14.57
CA VAL A 184 13.37 3.41 -14.22
C VAL A 184 13.30 2.51 -15.46
N ALA A 185 12.46 2.82 -16.45
CA ALA A 185 12.41 2.08 -17.71
C ALA A 185 13.62 2.34 -18.62
N ALA A 186 14.17 3.56 -18.61
CA ALA A 186 15.36 3.92 -19.37
C ALA A 186 16.62 3.22 -18.82
N LEU A 187 16.86 3.34 -17.51
CA LEU A 187 17.97 2.66 -16.81
C LEU A 187 17.92 1.14 -17.02
N ARG A 188 16.71 0.55 -16.96
CA ARG A 188 16.52 -0.88 -17.24
C ARG A 188 16.85 -1.23 -18.69
N ALA A 189 16.45 -0.42 -19.67
CA ALA A 189 16.76 -0.66 -21.08
C ALA A 189 18.25 -0.52 -21.39
N GLU A 190 18.95 0.38 -20.68
CA GLU A 190 20.40 0.55 -20.76
C GLU A 190 21.14 -0.67 -20.18
N ALA A 191 20.79 -1.12 -18.97
CA ALA A 191 21.34 -2.33 -18.38
C ALA A 191 21.05 -3.61 -19.19
N GLU A 192 19.84 -3.76 -19.73
CA GLU A 192 19.49 -4.89 -20.62
C GLU A 192 20.32 -4.86 -21.92
N ARG A 193 20.68 -3.67 -22.41
CA ARG A 193 21.54 -3.48 -23.58
C ARG A 193 23.01 -3.82 -23.29
N GLU A 194 23.60 -3.33 -22.20
CA GLU A 194 24.99 -3.66 -21.84
C GLU A 194 25.18 -5.17 -21.64
N VAL A 195 24.23 -5.84 -20.97
CA VAL A 195 24.23 -7.30 -20.82
C VAL A 195 24.10 -8.02 -22.18
N ALA A 196 23.39 -7.45 -23.14
CA ALA A 196 23.31 -8.00 -24.50
C ALA A 196 24.63 -7.80 -25.28
N GLU A 197 25.27 -6.63 -25.17
CA GLU A 197 26.55 -6.34 -25.83
C GLU A 197 27.68 -7.25 -25.28
N LEU A 198 27.81 -7.39 -23.96
CA LEU A 198 28.76 -8.32 -23.33
C LEU A 198 28.52 -9.79 -23.74
N ARG A 199 27.26 -10.22 -23.85
CA ARG A 199 26.91 -11.56 -24.34
C ARG A 199 27.32 -11.81 -25.78
N VAL A 200 27.24 -10.80 -26.65
CA VAL A 200 27.68 -10.92 -28.06
C VAL A 200 29.20 -11.04 -28.15
N VAL A 201 29.95 -10.25 -27.37
CA VAL A 201 31.41 -10.35 -27.29
C VAL A 201 31.83 -11.75 -26.81
N ALA A 202 31.26 -12.23 -25.70
CA ALA A 202 31.53 -13.56 -25.19
C ALA A 202 31.17 -14.70 -26.16
N GLN A 203 30.04 -14.60 -26.87
CA GLN A 203 29.67 -15.59 -27.89
C GLN A 203 30.66 -15.63 -29.05
N ARG A 204 31.23 -14.47 -29.41
CA ARG A 204 32.27 -14.36 -30.43
C ARG A 204 33.58 -15.00 -29.98
N GLU A 205 34.06 -14.71 -28.77
CA GLU A 205 35.29 -15.31 -28.23
C GLU A 205 35.18 -16.84 -28.11
N VAL A 206 34.02 -17.35 -27.67
CA VAL A 206 33.74 -18.80 -27.64
C VAL A 206 33.66 -19.40 -29.05
N ALA A 207 33.24 -18.64 -30.07
CA ALA A 207 33.26 -19.08 -31.46
C ALA A 207 34.69 -19.12 -32.02
N GLU A 208 35.50 -18.08 -31.78
CA GLU A 208 36.90 -18.00 -32.19
C GLU A 208 37.74 -19.12 -31.53
N ALA A 209 37.54 -19.40 -30.24
CA ALA A 209 38.17 -20.53 -29.56
C ALA A 209 37.76 -21.91 -30.11
N ARG A 210 36.48 -22.07 -30.50
CA ARG A 210 36.01 -23.31 -31.17
C ARG A 210 36.59 -23.47 -32.56
N GLU A 211 36.76 -22.37 -33.31
CA GLU A 211 37.37 -22.39 -34.63
C GLU A 211 38.87 -22.72 -34.54
N ALA A 212 39.59 -22.18 -33.55
CA ALA A 212 40.97 -22.54 -33.26
C ALA A 212 41.12 -24.03 -32.89
N ALA A 213 40.25 -24.57 -32.03
CA ALA A 213 40.24 -26.00 -31.71
C ALA A 213 39.93 -26.88 -32.93
N ALA A 214 39.01 -26.46 -33.81
CA ALA A 214 38.70 -27.15 -35.05
C ALA A 214 39.83 -27.07 -36.10
N ALA A 215 40.61 -25.98 -36.12
CA ALA A 215 41.81 -25.86 -36.94
C ALA A 215 42.90 -26.83 -36.44
N LEU A 216 43.19 -26.84 -35.14
CA LEU A 216 44.15 -27.78 -34.54
C LEU A 216 43.76 -29.24 -34.81
N ALA A 217 42.47 -29.59 -34.69
CA ALA A 217 41.99 -30.93 -35.02
C ALA A 217 42.32 -31.33 -36.47
N ARG A 218 42.06 -30.44 -37.45
CA ARG A 218 42.40 -30.66 -38.88
C ARG A 218 43.91 -30.80 -39.08
N ASP A 219 44.72 -30.01 -38.39
CA ASP A 219 46.17 -30.10 -38.51
C ASP A 219 46.72 -31.41 -37.92
N THR A 220 46.16 -31.92 -36.82
CA THR A 220 46.52 -33.26 -36.29
C THR A 220 46.04 -34.41 -37.18
N GLU A 221 44.91 -34.24 -37.89
CA GLU A 221 44.40 -35.23 -38.85
C GLU A 221 45.28 -35.25 -40.11
N LYS A 222 45.67 -34.06 -40.60
CA LYS A 222 46.62 -33.90 -41.70
C LYS A 222 47.98 -34.51 -41.35
N GLY A 223 48.53 -34.23 -40.17
CA GLY A 223 49.79 -34.82 -39.71
C GLY A 223 49.74 -36.35 -39.59
N ARG A 224 48.60 -36.91 -39.17
CA ARG A 224 48.37 -38.37 -39.18
C ARG A 224 48.34 -38.93 -40.60
N ALA A 225 47.65 -38.28 -41.53
CA ALA A 225 47.59 -38.70 -42.93
C ALA A 225 48.95 -38.61 -43.64
N GLU A 226 49.76 -37.58 -43.32
CA GLU A 226 51.13 -37.43 -43.83
C GLU A 226 52.04 -38.55 -43.28
N PHE A 227 51.99 -38.85 -41.97
CA PHE A 227 52.73 -39.96 -41.37
C PHE A 227 52.34 -41.33 -41.93
N GLU A 228 51.03 -41.60 -42.13
CA GLU A 228 50.58 -42.87 -42.72
C GLU A 228 50.98 -43.02 -44.20
N ALA A 229 51.07 -41.91 -44.93
CA ALA A 229 51.59 -41.92 -46.30
C ALA A 229 53.12 -42.15 -46.35
N GLU A 230 53.86 -41.71 -45.33
CA GLU A 230 55.30 -41.99 -45.20
C GLU A 230 55.58 -43.44 -44.77
N ASP A 231 54.86 -43.97 -43.77
CA ASP A 231 54.92 -45.39 -43.40
C ASP A 231 54.62 -46.31 -44.60
N ALA A 232 53.54 -46.03 -45.33
CA ALA A 232 53.18 -46.80 -46.51
C ALA A 232 54.27 -46.77 -47.60
N ARG A 233 54.98 -45.64 -47.77
CA ARG A 233 56.13 -45.53 -48.70
C ARG A 233 57.33 -46.34 -48.22
N LEU A 234 57.71 -46.22 -46.95
CA LEU A 234 58.84 -46.96 -46.37
C LEU A 234 58.60 -48.48 -46.42
N ARG A 235 57.38 -48.92 -46.13
CA ARG A 235 56.96 -50.32 -46.26
C ARG A 235 57.00 -50.83 -47.70
N ALA A 236 56.56 -50.02 -48.67
CA ALA A 236 56.66 -50.37 -50.09
C ALA A 236 58.12 -50.44 -50.58
N GLN A 237 58.98 -49.55 -50.08
CA GLN A 237 60.41 -49.55 -50.39
C GLN A 237 61.12 -50.78 -49.80
N LEU A 238 60.87 -51.12 -48.52
CA LEU A 238 61.38 -52.33 -47.89
C LEU A 238 60.89 -53.61 -48.61
N ALA A 239 59.65 -53.63 -49.10
CA ALA A 239 59.13 -54.74 -49.90
C ALA A 239 59.87 -54.87 -51.24
N HIS A 240 60.19 -53.76 -51.90
CA HIS A 240 60.97 -53.73 -53.13
C HIS A 240 62.40 -54.23 -52.92
N ASP A 241 63.08 -53.76 -51.87
CA ASP A 241 64.45 -54.17 -51.54
C ASP A 241 64.53 -55.69 -51.22
N LEU A 242 63.51 -56.23 -50.54
CA LEU A 242 63.39 -57.68 -50.29
C LEU A 242 63.09 -58.49 -51.56
N GLU A 243 62.38 -57.91 -52.53
CA GLU A 243 62.12 -58.55 -53.82
C GLU A 243 63.37 -58.55 -54.72
N GLN A 244 64.09 -57.42 -54.77
CA GLN A 244 65.41 -57.33 -55.43
C GLN A 244 66.37 -58.38 -54.87
N GLY A 245 66.55 -58.42 -53.54
CA GLY A 245 67.44 -59.39 -52.89
C GLY A 245 67.07 -60.86 -53.16
N ARG A 246 65.78 -61.16 -53.36
CA ARG A 246 65.34 -62.49 -53.81
C ARG A 246 65.72 -62.78 -55.26
N THR A 247 65.54 -61.82 -56.16
CA THR A 247 65.91 -61.99 -57.58
C THR A 247 67.42 -62.12 -57.79
N ASP A 248 68.24 -61.39 -57.02
CA ASP A 248 69.70 -61.55 -57.06
C ASP A 248 70.15 -62.90 -56.50
N LEU A 249 69.55 -63.37 -55.39
CA LEU A 249 69.85 -64.70 -54.84
C LEU A 249 69.45 -65.83 -55.82
N GLU A 250 68.31 -65.72 -56.52
CA GLU A 250 67.94 -66.68 -57.57
C GLU A 250 68.94 -66.66 -58.73
N ARG A 251 69.40 -65.47 -59.14
CA ARG A 251 70.43 -65.32 -60.18
C ARG A 251 71.73 -65.99 -59.77
N GLU A 252 72.26 -65.72 -58.56
CA GLU A 252 73.47 -66.37 -58.03
C GLU A 252 73.33 -67.90 -57.98
N ILE A 253 72.16 -68.42 -57.57
CA ILE A 253 71.89 -69.87 -57.56
C ILE A 253 71.90 -70.45 -58.99
N THR A 254 71.40 -69.72 -60.00
CA THR A 254 71.47 -70.18 -61.40
C THR A 254 72.89 -70.13 -61.96
N GLU A 255 73.66 -69.07 -61.67
CA GLU A 255 75.06 -68.93 -62.08
C GLU A 255 75.94 -70.03 -61.46
N ALA A 256 75.73 -70.35 -60.17
CA ALA A 256 76.42 -71.44 -59.48
C ALA A 256 76.11 -72.83 -60.08
N ARG A 257 74.85 -73.08 -60.48
CA ARG A 257 74.44 -74.34 -61.13
C ARG A 257 75.05 -74.50 -62.52
N GLU A 258 75.10 -73.43 -63.30
CA GLU A 258 75.70 -73.47 -64.64
C GLU A 258 77.23 -73.67 -64.58
N LYS A 259 77.89 -73.06 -63.59
CA LYS A 259 79.31 -73.32 -63.33
C LYS A 259 79.57 -74.78 -62.96
N LEU A 260 78.76 -75.36 -62.07
CA LEU A 260 78.84 -76.78 -61.70
C LEU A 260 78.64 -77.71 -62.92
N ARG A 261 77.73 -77.36 -63.83
CA ARG A 261 77.53 -78.09 -65.10
C ARG A 261 78.81 -78.08 -65.95
N ILE A 262 79.40 -76.90 -66.18
CA ILE A 262 80.64 -76.75 -66.95
C ILE A 262 81.80 -77.54 -66.32
N ASP A 263 81.96 -77.47 -65.00
CA ASP A 263 83.02 -78.19 -64.28
C ASP A 263 82.83 -79.73 -64.38
N THR A 264 81.59 -80.23 -64.34
CA THR A 264 81.31 -81.67 -64.54
C THR A 264 81.51 -82.14 -65.98
N GLU A 265 81.14 -81.32 -66.98
CA GLU A 265 81.39 -81.62 -68.40
C GLU A 265 82.90 -81.66 -68.68
N ALA A 266 83.67 -80.70 -68.14
CA ALA A 266 85.13 -80.68 -68.23
C ALA A 266 85.79 -81.92 -67.58
N ALA A 267 85.31 -82.34 -66.40
CA ALA A 267 85.80 -83.55 -65.73
C ALA A 267 85.56 -84.84 -66.55
N THR A 268 84.38 -84.97 -67.18
CA THR A 268 84.12 -86.12 -68.07
C THR A 268 84.99 -86.11 -69.33
N ALA A 269 85.24 -84.95 -69.94
CA ALA A 269 86.11 -84.84 -71.11
C ALA A 269 87.59 -85.17 -70.78
N ALA A 270 88.07 -84.81 -69.58
CA ALA A 270 89.41 -85.17 -69.12
C ALA A 270 89.56 -86.69 -68.91
N LEU A 271 88.57 -87.34 -68.26
CA LEU A 271 88.58 -88.78 -68.03
C LEU A 271 88.58 -89.59 -69.34
N ASP A 272 87.89 -89.09 -70.36
CA ASP A 272 87.81 -89.69 -71.69
C ASP A 272 89.11 -89.50 -72.52
N ALA A 273 89.91 -88.48 -72.18
CA ALA A 273 91.25 -88.28 -72.75
C ALA A 273 92.29 -89.19 -72.07
N ASP A 274 92.29 -89.26 -70.73
CA ASP A 274 93.22 -90.10 -69.97
C ASP A 274 93.00 -91.60 -70.21
N THR A 275 91.75 -92.05 -70.41
CA THR A 275 91.47 -93.46 -70.75
C THR A 275 91.91 -93.85 -72.18
N ARG A 276 92.02 -92.90 -73.11
CA ARG A 276 92.64 -93.15 -74.43
C ARG A 276 94.16 -93.16 -74.33
N ARG A 277 94.73 -92.24 -73.56
CA ARG A 277 96.16 -92.13 -73.29
C ARG A 277 96.71 -93.38 -72.60
N ALA A 278 96.06 -93.83 -71.54
CA ALA A 278 96.43 -95.04 -70.80
C ALA A 278 96.34 -96.34 -71.63
N ARG A 279 95.52 -96.38 -72.69
CA ARG A 279 95.47 -97.54 -73.61
C ARG A 279 96.64 -97.53 -74.60
N ALA A 280 97.00 -96.38 -75.14
CA ALA A 280 98.17 -96.25 -76.03
C ALA A 280 99.49 -96.50 -75.27
N GLU A 281 99.64 -95.92 -74.08
CA GLU A 281 100.84 -96.07 -73.25
C GLU A 281 101.02 -97.52 -72.72
N LEU A 282 99.95 -98.33 -72.63
CA LEU A 282 100.01 -99.74 -72.24
C LEU A 282 100.48 -100.65 -73.40
N GLU A 283 100.07 -100.38 -74.64
CA GLU A 283 100.56 -101.10 -75.82
C GLU A 283 102.05 -100.79 -76.09
N GLU A 284 102.47 -99.53 -75.88
CA GLU A 284 103.88 -99.13 -76.03
C GLU A 284 104.77 -99.73 -74.93
N ARG A 285 104.33 -99.70 -73.66
CA ARG A 285 105.08 -100.30 -72.54
C ARG A 285 105.21 -101.82 -72.64
N THR A 286 104.18 -102.54 -73.06
CA THR A 286 104.26 -104.01 -73.20
C THR A 286 105.17 -104.46 -74.34
N ALA A 287 105.46 -103.59 -75.32
CA ALA A 287 106.50 -103.80 -76.33
C ALA A 287 107.90 -103.44 -75.79
N ALA A 288 108.04 -102.33 -75.07
CA ALA A 288 109.33 -101.84 -74.55
C ALA A 288 109.87 -102.68 -73.37
N GLU A 289 109.01 -103.09 -72.42
CA GLU A 289 109.41 -103.85 -71.22
C GLU A 289 109.99 -105.24 -71.58
N ARG A 290 109.61 -105.81 -72.74
CA ARG A 290 110.21 -107.06 -73.28
C ARG A 290 111.63 -106.87 -73.83
N ALA A 291 111.94 -105.70 -74.40
CA ALA A 291 113.28 -105.39 -74.92
C ALA A 291 114.24 -104.91 -73.81
N ALA A 292 113.71 -104.29 -72.75
CA ALA A 292 114.51 -103.83 -71.62
C ALA A 292 115.01 -104.99 -70.72
N LEU A 293 114.16 -105.99 -70.46
CA LEU A 293 114.50 -107.15 -69.63
C LEU A 293 115.67 -108.00 -70.18
N GLU A 294 115.89 -108.01 -71.49
CA GLU A 294 117.04 -108.71 -72.11
C GLU A 294 118.36 -107.94 -71.94
N ALA A 295 118.32 -106.62 -71.74
CA ALA A 295 119.51 -105.78 -71.57
C ALA A 295 119.91 -105.55 -70.09
N GLU A 296 118.93 -105.50 -69.19
CA GLU A 296 119.14 -105.18 -67.77
C GLU A 296 119.88 -106.30 -66.99
N ILE A 297 119.77 -107.55 -67.46
CA ILE A 297 120.50 -108.72 -66.96
C ILE A 297 122.02 -108.61 -67.19
N ALA A 298 122.47 -107.81 -68.18
CA ALA A 298 123.87 -107.69 -68.56
C ALA A 298 124.66 -106.63 -67.75
N ASN A 299 124.08 -105.44 -67.53
CA ASN A 299 124.81 -104.31 -66.93
C ASN A 299 124.72 -104.20 -65.40
N SER A 300 123.67 -104.74 -64.78
CA SER A 300 123.46 -104.71 -63.32
C SER A 300 124.53 -105.46 -62.50
N ARG A 301 125.40 -106.22 -63.16
CA ARG A 301 126.50 -107.00 -62.54
C ARG A 301 127.85 -106.28 -62.42
N ALA A 302 128.04 -105.11 -63.02
CA ALA A 302 129.41 -104.61 -63.29
C ALA A 302 129.89 -103.38 -62.48
N SER A 303 129.00 -102.53 -61.94
CA SER A 303 129.39 -101.18 -61.47
C SER A 303 128.81 -100.75 -60.12
N LEU A 304 128.03 -101.62 -59.45
CA LEU A 304 127.39 -101.31 -58.16
C LEU A 304 128.35 -101.40 -56.95
N GLU A 305 129.62 -101.75 -57.17
CA GLU A 305 130.49 -102.32 -56.13
C GLU A 305 131.60 -101.38 -55.62
N THR A 306 131.83 -100.22 -56.25
CA THR A 306 133.10 -99.48 -56.06
C THR A 306 133.00 -98.07 -55.43
N ASP A 307 132.27 -97.11 -56.03
CA ASP A 307 132.68 -95.69 -55.86
C ASP A 307 131.94 -94.85 -54.81
N THR A 308 130.64 -95.09 -54.55
CA THR A 308 129.84 -94.14 -53.74
C THR A 308 130.01 -94.29 -52.21
N ALA A 309 130.70 -95.34 -51.76
CA ALA A 309 131.03 -95.53 -50.35
C ALA A 309 131.99 -94.45 -49.79
N ALA A 310 132.79 -93.81 -50.66
CA ALA A 310 133.86 -92.89 -50.23
C ALA A 310 133.39 -91.45 -49.92
N GLN A 311 132.29 -90.97 -50.51
CA GLN A 311 131.96 -89.53 -50.50
C GLN A 311 131.15 -89.06 -49.28
N ARG A 312 130.49 -89.95 -48.53
CA ARG A 312 129.57 -89.53 -47.45
C ARG A 312 130.25 -89.11 -46.14
N ALA A 313 131.45 -89.61 -45.84
CA ALA A 313 132.09 -89.44 -44.53
C ALA A 313 132.77 -88.06 -44.32
N ALA A 314 132.94 -87.24 -45.36
CA ALA A 314 133.72 -86.00 -45.28
C ALA A 314 132.89 -84.72 -45.00
N LEU A 315 131.58 -84.74 -45.25
CA LEU A 315 130.74 -83.54 -45.26
C LEU A 315 130.08 -83.20 -43.90
N GLU A 316 129.95 -84.15 -42.97
CA GLU A 316 129.25 -83.91 -41.70
C GLU A 316 130.07 -83.05 -40.71
N THR A 317 131.40 -83.11 -40.78
CA THR A 317 132.29 -82.45 -39.80
C THR A 317 132.36 -80.93 -39.98
N GLU A 318 132.21 -80.40 -41.19
CA GLU A 318 132.40 -78.95 -41.47
C GLU A 318 131.18 -78.07 -41.06
N VAL A 319 130.02 -78.69 -40.84
CA VAL A 319 128.75 -77.99 -40.57
C VAL A 319 128.59 -77.61 -39.08
N ALA A 320 129.26 -78.32 -38.18
CA ALA A 320 129.15 -78.09 -36.74
C ALA A 320 129.80 -76.77 -36.29
N ASP A 321 131.04 -76.52 -36.70
CA ASP A 321 131.86 -75.42 -36.16
C ASP A 321 131.35 -74.03 -36.55
N ARG A 322 130.68 -73.89 -37.71
CA ARG A 322 130.14 -72.59 -38.17
C ARG A 322 128.92 -72.10 -37.38
N ARG A 323 128.21 -72.97 -36.64
CA ARG A 323 127.00 -72.57 -35.89
C ARG A 323 127.32 -71.89 -34.56
N ALA A 324 128.37 -72.34 -33.85
CA ALA A 324 128.70 -71.83 -32.52
C ALA A 324 129.24 -70.37 -32.51
N ALA A 325 129.77 -69.87 -33.63
CA ALA A 325 130.37 -68.54 -33.72
C ALA A 325 129.35 -67.39 -33.95
N LEU A 326 128.19 -67.67 -34.54
CA LEU A 326 127.18 -66.65 -34.88
C LEU A 326 126.25 -66.31 -33.71
N GLU A 327 126.15 -67.20 -32.71
CA GLU A 327 125.22 -67.06 -31.57
C GLU A 327 125.75 -66.06 -30.52
N THR A 328 127.07 -65.93 -30.41
CA THR A 328 127.76 -64.99 -29.50
C THR A 328 127.80 -63.54 -29.98
N GLU A 329 127.72 -63.27 -31.29
CA GLU A 329 127.65 -61.88 -31.79
C GLU A 329 126.24 -61.27 -31.61
N LEU A 330 125.19 -62.07 -31.80
CA LEU A 330 123.79 -61.63 -31.69
C LEU A 330 123.37 -61.26 -30.25
N THR A 331 124.06 -61.77 -29.24
CA THR A 331 123.80 -61.44 -27.83
C THR A 331 124.44 -60.12 -27.40
N ARG A 332 125.59 -59.74 -27.97
CA ARG A 332 126.28 -58.48 -27.63
C ARG A 332 125.54 -57.25 -28.19
N LEU A 333 125.14 -57.29 -29.46
CA LEU A 333 124.48 -56.16 -30.14
C LEU A 333 123.07 -55.83 -29.61
N ARG A 334 122.44 -56.72 -28.85
CA ARG A 334 121.15 -56.45 -28.19
C ARG A 334 121.30 -55.69 -26.88
N ALA A 335 122.32 -56.00 -26.09
CA ALA A 335 122.58 -55.31 -24.82
C ALA A 335 123.00 -53.83 -25.02
N GLU A 336 123.80 -53.55 -26.05
CA GLU A 336 124.25 -52.19 -26.38
C GLU A 336 123.10 -51.27 -26.84
N LEU A 337 122.00 -51.83 -27.40
CA LEU A 337 120.86 -51.07 -27.92
C LEU A 337 119.81 -50.71 -26.85
N ASP A 338 119.63 -51.55 -25.83
CA ASP A 338 118.64 -51.31 -24.75
C ASP A 338 119.08 -50.20 -23.78
N ASP A 339 120.39 -50.05 -23.53
CA ASP A 339 120.95 -49.00 -22.65
C ASP A 339 120.80 -47.58 -23.26
N GLU A 340 120.98 -47.42 -24.58
CA GLU A 340 120.75 -46.12 -25.25
C GLU A 340 119.26 -45.73 -25.28
N LEU A 341 118.37 -46.72 -25.39
CA LEU A 341 116.91 -46.53 -25.39
C LEU A 341 116.33 -46.18 -24.02
N THR A 342 116.97 -46.59 -22.92
CA THR A 342 116.58 -46.18 -21.56
C THR A 342 117.07 -44.77 -21.23
N ARG A 343 118.29 -44.41 -21.65
CA ARG A 343 118.87 -43.08 -21.39
C ARG A 343 118.09 -41.94 -22.06
N THR A 344 117.81 -42.08 -23.35
CA THR A 344 117.07 -41.08 -24.14
C THR A 344 115.63 -40.86 -23.68
N ARG A 345 115.00 -41.86 -23.05
CA ARG A 345 113.66 -41.74 -22.45
C ARG A 345 113.65 -41.04 -21.09
N ALA A 346 114.72 -41.16 -20.30
CA ALA A 346 114.84 -40.48 -19.01
C ALA A 346 115.13 -38.97 -19.15
N GLU A 347 115.97 -38.60 -20.11
CA GLU A 347 116.33 -37.20 -20.38
C GLU A 347 115.11 -36.42 -20.94
N LEU A 348 114.34 -37.02 -21.86
CA LEU A 348 113.11 -36.42 -22.43
C LEU A 348 111.97 -36.26 -21.41
N ALA A 349 111.86 -37.16 -20.42
CA ALA A 349 110.86 -37.05 -19.35
C ALA A 349 111.14 -35.85 -18.41
N SER A 350 112.41 -35.55 -18.15
CA SER A 350 112.84 -34.45 -17.28
C SER A 350 112.50 -33.07 -17.88
N GLU A 351 112.66 -32.88 -19.20
CA GLU A 351 112.29 -31.62 -19.88
C GLU A 351 110.77 -31.40 -19.92
N VAL A 352 109.98 -32.46 -20.13
CA VAL A 352 108.51 -32.37 -20.18
C VAL A 352 107.89 -32.04 -18.81
N GLU A 353 108.48 -32.52 -17.72
CA GLU A 353 108.01 -32.19 -16.37
C GLU A 353 108.37 -30.75 -15.95
N SER A 354 109.60 -30.30 -16.28
CA SER A 354 110.09 -28.94 -16.05
C SER A 354 109.27 -27.86 -16.79
N THR A 355 108.93 -28.13 -18.05
CA THR A 355 108.10 -27.22 -18.87
C THR A 355 106.62 -27.23 -18.48
N ARG A 356 106.10 -28.29 -17.88
CA ARG A 356 104.75 -28.32 -17.30
C ARG A 356 104.67 -27.57 -15.97
N ALA A 357 105.66 -27.70 -15.09
CA ALA A 357 105.68 -27.00 -13.81
C ALA A 357 105.72 -25.47 -13.96
N THR A 358 106.46 -24.97 -14.97
CA THR A 358 106.54 -23.53 -15.27
C THR A 358 105.24 -22.99 -15.89
N LEU A 359 104.66 -23.67 -16.89
CA LEU A 359 103.38 -23.26 -17.50
C LEU A 359 102.14 -23.43 -16.59
N ALA A 360 102.23 -24.25 -15.54
CA ALA A 360 101.23 -24.31 -14.48
C ALA A 360 101.36 -23.12 -13.52
N GLY A 361 102.57 -22.84 -13.04
CA GLY A 361 102.84 -21.72 -12.12
C GLY A 361 102.50 -20.34 -12.70
N ASP A 362 102.76 -20.11 -13.99
CA ASP A 362 102.39 -18.84 -14.64
C ASP A 362 100.87 -18.70 -14.87
N ARG A 363 100.14 -19.82 -15.01
CA ARG A 363 98.66 -19.81 -15.06
C ARG A 363 98.03 -19.58 -13.69
N GLU A 364 98.55 -20.21 -12.64
CA GLU A 364 98.07 -19.98 -11.27
C GLU A 364 98.36 -18.55 -10.81
N ARG A 365 99.55 -18.02 -11.12
CA ARG A 365 99.93 -16.64 -10.77
C ARG A 365 99.07 -15.60 -11.50
N THR A 366 98.87 -15.74 -12.82
CA THR A 366 98.02 -14.80 -13.58
C THR A 366 96.53 -14.92 -13.25
N ALA A 367 96.03 -16.12 -12.90
CA ALA A 367 94.68 -16.29 -12.38
C ALA A 367 94.50 -15.65 -11.00
N ALA A 368 95.44 -15.88 -10.07
CA ALA A 368 95.40 -15.29 -8.73
C ALA A 368 95.58 -13.77 -8.73
N GLU A 369 96.40 -13.20 -9.62
CA GLU A 369 96.55 -11.75 -9.75
C GLU A 369 95.29 -11.09 -10.33
N LEU A 370 94.68 -11.66 -11.38
CA LEU A 370 93.39 -11.18 -11.91
C LEU A 370 92.23 -11.37 -10.93
N GLU A 371 92.18 -12.48 -10.20
CA GLU A 371 91.15 -12.73 -9.18
C GLU A 371 91.35 -11.82 -7.96
N HIS A 372 92.60 -11.54 -7.56
CA HIS A 372 92.90 -10.58 -6.49
C HIS A 372 92.60 -9.13 -6.88
N GLU A 373 92.90 -8.69 -8.10
CA GLU A 373 92.53 -7.35 -8.58
C GLU A 373 91.00 -7.20 -8.73
N VAL A 374 90.31 -8.21 -9.29
CA VAL A 374 88.85 -8.19 -9.44
C VAL A 374 88.13 -8.30 -8.10
N THR A 375 88.64 -9.07 -7.13
CA THR A 375 88.07 -9.12 -5.78
C THR A 375 88.40 -7.87 -4.98
N THR A 376 89.59 -7.28 -5.11
CA THR A 376 89.93 -6.02 -4.41
C THR A 376 89.14 -4.83 -4.97
N ALA A 377 89.00 -4.72 -6.29
CA ALA A 377 88.17 -3.68 -6.91
C ALA A 377 86.67 -3.89 -6.66
N ARG A 378 86.18 -5.13 -6.57
CA ARG A 378 84.79 -5.40 -6.15
C ARG A 378 84.58 -5.21 -4.64
N ALA A 379 85.58 -5.49 -3.81
CA ALA A 379 85.52 -5.24 -2.37
C ALA A 379 85.50 -3.74 -2.08
N SER A 380 86.40 -2.94 -2.66
CA SER A 380 86.38 -1.48 -2.45
C SER A 380 85.10 -0.83 -3.00
N LEU A 381 84.64 -1.23 -4.19
CA LEU A 381 83.39 -0.69 -4.76
C LEU A 381 82.15 -1.17 -3.98
N ALA A 382 82.16 -2.38 -3.42
CA ALA A 382 81.09 -2.87 -2.56
C ALA A 382 81.13 -2.24 -1.16
N GLU A 383 82.30 -1.95 -0.61
CA GLU A 383 82.48 -1.27 0.68
C GLU A 383 82.12 0.22 0.57
N GLU A 384 82.47 0.90 -0.52
CA GLU A 384 82.01 2.26 -0.85
C GLU A 384 80.50 2.30 -1.14
N LEU A 385 79.93 1.35 -1.89
CA LEU A 385 78.47 1.27 -2.09
C LEU A 385 77.72 0.84 -0.83
N ALA A 386 78.33 0.06 0.07
CA ALA A 386 77.72 -0.33 1.35
C ALA A 386 77.81 0.79 2.39
N THR A 387 78.92 1.54 2.47
CA THR A 387 79.01 2.74 3.33
C THR A 387 78.09 3.84 2.80
N ALA A 388 78.10 4.13 1.50
CA ALA A 388 77.16 5.10 0.92
C ALA A 388 75.69 4.68 1.07
N ARG A 389 75.35 3.38 0.95
CA ARG A 389 74.00 2.89 1.22
C ARG A 389 73.65 2.90 2.70
N THR A 390 74.55 2.51 3.60
CA THR A 390 74.24 2.53 5.04
C THR A 390 74.22 3.94 5.61
N GLU A 391 74.97 4.90 5.07
CA GLU A 391 74.80 6.32 5.39
C GLU A 391 73.50 6.89 4.80
N LEU A 392 73.15 6.60 3.54
CA LEU A 392 71.87 7.03 2.97
C LEU A 392 70.66 6.36 3.64
N GLU A 393 70.74 5.08 4.01
CA GLU A 393 69.69 4.38 4.76
C GLU A 393 69.64 4.88 6.21
N ARG A 394 70.77 5.22 6.83
CA ARG A 394 70.79 5.82 8.18
C ARG A 394 70.24 7.25 8.16
N GLU A 395 70.59 8.08 7.17
CA GLU A 395 70.06 9.43 7.01
C GLU A 395 68.59 9.42 6.57
N ALA A 396 68.18 8.52 5.68
CA ALA A 396 66.78 8.31 5.33
C ALA A 396 65.99 7.75 6.53
N ALA A 397 66.55 6.85 7.33
CA ALA A 397 65.90 6.34 8.55
C ALA A 397 65.85 7.37 9.67
N THR A 398 66.86 8.23 9.85
CA THR A 398 66.79 9.31 10.84
C THR A 398 65.87 10.43 10.40
N THR A 399 65.95 10.89 9.14
CA THR A 399 65.00 11.91 8.63
C THR A 399 63.56 11.39 8.61
N ARG A 400 63.34 10.11 8.28
CA ARG A 400 62.03 9.47 8.38
C ARG A 400 61.59 9.25 9.82
N SER A 401 62.46 8.82 10.73
CA SER A 401 62.13 8.68 12.16
C SER A 401 61.87 10.04 12.81
N ASP A 402 62.55 11.10 12.39
CA ASP A 402 62.32 12.46 12.90
C ASP A 402 61.08 13.08 12.29
N LEU A 403 60.77 12.90 10.99
CA LEU A 403 59.47 13.28 10.43
C LEU A 403 58.32 12.47 11.01
N GLU A 404 58.45 11.15 11.16
CA GLU A 404 57.42 10.30 11.76
C GLU A 404 57.23 10.66 13.25
N ARG A 405 58.29 11.03 13.96
CA ARG A 405 58.22 11.55 15.34
C ARG A 405 57.58 12.93 15.40
N GLU A 406 57.99 13.88 14.56
CA GLU A 406 57.44 15.25 14.52
C GLU A 406 55.97 15.24 14.09
N VAL A 407 55.61 14.47 13.06
CA VAL A 407 54.21 14.26 12.64
C VAL A 407 53.42 13.50 13.70
N ALA A 408 54.01 12.56 14.43
CA ALA A 408 53.35 11.90 15.56
C ALA A 408 53.14 12.85 16.75
N THR A 409 54.10 13.72 17.11
CA THR A 409 53.88 14.74 18.14
C THR A 409 52.86 15.78 17.68
N ALA A 410 52.98 16.33 16.46
CA ALA A 410 52.04 17.31 15.94
C ALA A 410 50.62 16.73 15.82
N ARG A 411 50.47 15.46 15.42
CA ARG A 411 49.17 14.77 15.45
C ARG A 411 48.72 14.47 16.88
N ALA A 412 49.58 14.04 17.80
CA ALA A 412 49.18 13.76 19.19
C ALA A 412 48.92 15.02 20.03
N GLU A 413 49.46 16.18 19.64
CA GLU A 413 49.13 17.49 20.17
C GLU A 413 47.84 18.01 19.54
N LEU A 414 47.68 17.97 18.22
CA LEU A 414 46.43 18.36 17.55
C LEU A 414 45.24 17.47 17.96
N ASP A 415 45.44 16.15 18.07
CA ASP A 415 44.43 15.22 18.58
C ASP A 415 44.17 15.46 20.08
N ARG A 416 45.16 15.90 20.88
CA ARG A 416 44.92 16.34 22.26
C ARG A 416 44.12 17.63 22.33
N GLU A 417 44.44 18.64 21.52
CA GLU A 417 43.70 19.90 21.47
C GLU A 417 42.28 19.66 20.95
N ILE A 418 42.11 18.85 19.91
CA ILE A 418 40.79 18.47 19.38
C ILE A 418 40.02 17.62 20.37
N THR A 419 40.62 16.66 21.07
CA THR A 419 39.90 15.86 22.09
C THR A 419 39.62 16.66 23.35
N THR A 420 40.49 17.60 23.76
CA THR A 420 40.23 18.47 24.92
C THR A 420 39.16 19.49 24.59
N ALA A 421 39.25 20.19 23.46
CA ALA A 421 38.22 21.14 23.01
C ALA A 421 36.89 20.44 22.71
N ARG A 422 36.89 19.20 22.19
CA ARG A 422 35.66 18.39 22.06
C ARG A 422 35.13 17.98 23.42
N ALA A 423 35.95 17.50 24.35
CA ALA A 423 35.51 17.13 25.69
C ALA A 423 34.95 18.33 26.46
N GLU A 424 35.55 19.51 26.33
CA GLU A 424 35.05 20.77 26.90
C GLU A 424 33.72 21.18 26.25
N LEU A 425 33.61 21.18 24.91
CA LEU A 425 32.34 21.45 24.22
C LEU A 425 31.25 20.41 24.50
N GLU A 426 31.61 19.14 24.65
CA GLU A 426 30.71 18.03 24.92
C GLU A 426 30.29 18.00 26.41
N GLN A 427 31.15 18.50 27.30
CA GLN A 427 30.83 18.77 28.71
C GLN A 427 29.96 20.03 28.84
N GLU A 428 30.20 21.11 28.08
CA GLU A 428 29.35 22.30 28.08
C GLU A 428 27.99 22.03 27.46
N LEU A 429 27.92 21.36 26.30
CA LEU A 429 26.67 20.85 25.71
C LEU A 429 26.01 19.82 26.62
N GLY A 430 26.79 18.97 27.30
CA GLY A 430 26.29 18.00 28.28
C GLY A 430 25.63 18.68 29.48
N ASN A 431 26.29 19.69 30.05
CA ASN A 431 25.77 20.48 31.16
C ASN A 431 24.56 21.34 30.74
N ALA A 432 24.59 21.97 29.57
CA ALA A 432 23.47 22.76 29.05
C ALA A 432 22.27 21.86 28.70
N ARG A 433 22.50 20.68 28.11
CA ARG A 433 21.45 19.67 27.87
C ARG A 433 20.94 19.06 29.17
N ALA A 434 21.78 18.83 30.17
CA ALA A 434 21.36 18.31 31.47
C ALA A 434 20.54 19.34 32.26
N ALA A 435 20.91 20.63 32.20
CA ALA A 435 20.13 21.72 32.78
C ALA A 435 18.77 21.87 32.06
N LEU A 436 18.77 21.92 30.73
CA LEU A 436 17.53 22.02 29.94
C LEU A 436 16.66 20.77 30.07
N ALA A 437 17.26 19.58 30.17
CA ALA A 437 16.53 18.34 30.45
C ALA A 437 15.98 18.34 31.87
N ALA A 438 16.71 18.81 32.88
CA ALA A 438 16.20 18.92 34.24
C ALA A 438 15.05 19.94 34.35
N GLU A 439 15.10 21.06 33.64
CA GLU A 439 13.98 22.01 33.55
C GLU A 439 12.79 21.42 32.79
N LEU A 440 13.02 20.78 31.64
CA LEU A 440 11.97 20.10 30.87
C LEU A 440 11.35 18.93 31.63
N ASP A 441 12.13 18.18 32.41
CA ASP A 441 11.67 17.05 33.21
C ASP A 441 11.03 17.54 34.51
N GLN A 442 11.38 18.72 35.06
CA GLN A 442 10.58 19.36 36.11
C GLN A 442 9.25 19.88 35.59
N VAL A 443 9.21 20.54 34.43
CA VAL A 443 7.97 21.02 33.80
C VAL A 443 7.10 19.82 33.39
N ARG A 444 7.68 18.76 32.83
CA ARG A 444 6.97 17.52 32.53
C ARG A 444 6.52 16.82 33.79
N ALA A 445 7.34 16.65 34.82
CA ALA A 445 6.90 16.02 36.06
C ALA A 445 5.79 16.82 36.76
N ALA A 446 5.80 18.16 36.68
CA ALA A 446 4.72 19.01 37.18
C ALA A 446 3.44 18.85 36.33
N GLN A 447 3.54 18.91 35.00
CA GLN A 447 2.39 18.71 34.10
C GLN A 447 1.86 17.27 34.12
N GLU A 448 2.72 16.27 34.25
CA GLU A 448 2.36 14.87 34.41
C GLU A 448 1.74 14.65 35.78
N ALA A 449 2.21 15.29 36.86
CA ALA A 449 1.56 15.24 38.17
C ALA A 449 0.18 15.92 38.17
N GLU A 450 0.03 17.06 37.49
CA GLU A 450 -1.28 17.70 37.31
C GLU A 450 -2.21 16.85 36.42
N LEU A 451 -1.67 16.24 35.35
CA LEU A 451 -2.43 15.35 34.47
C LEU A 451 -2.75 14.01 35.12
N THR A 452 -1.90 13.45 36.00
CA THR A 452 -2.23 12.26 36.80
C THR A 452 -3.21 12.61 37.91
N ALA A 453 -3.08 13.74 38.60
CA ALA A 453 -4.09 14.17 39.57
C ALA A 453 -5.46 14.42 38.92
N ALA A 454 -5.49 15.04 37.74
CA ALA A 454 -6.71 15.25 36.95
C ALA A 454 -7.26 13.93 36.36
N ARG A 455 -6.39 13.00 35.95
CA ARG A 455 -6.80 11.66 35.51
C ARG A 455 -7.26 10.79 36.66
N GLU A 456 -6.62 10.82 37.83
CA GLU A 456 -7.02 10.06 39.03
C GLU A 456 -8.37 10.56 39.56
N THR A 457 -8.64 11.88 39.49
CA THR A 457 -9.96 12.42 39.81
C THR A 457 -11.00 12.04 38.76
N GLN A 458 -10.73 12.18 37.45
CA GLN A 458 -11.65 11.69 36.40
C GLN A 458 -11.82 10.17 36.42
N GLU A 459 -10.80 9.39 36.73
CA GLU A 459 -10.86 7.93 36.81
C GLU A 459 -11.55 7.49 38.09
N ALA A 460 -11.46 8.22 39.20
CA ALA A 460 -12.27 7.98 40.39
C ALA A 460 -13.75 8.32 40.14
N GLU A 461 -14.05 9.42 39.44
CA GLU A 461 -15.43 9.78 39.03
C GLU A 461 -15.99 8.77 38.00
N LEU A 462 -15.20 8.38 37.00
CA LEU A 462 -15.58 7.37 36.02
C LEU A 462 -15.63 5.97 36.63
N ALA A 463 -14.80 5.62 37.61
CA ALA A 463 -14.87 4.35 38.33
C ALA A 463 -16.08 4.32 39.27
N SER A 464 -16.43 5.43 39.91
CA SER A 464 -17.67 5.57 40.69
C SER A 464 -18.90 5.42 39.78
N ALA A 465 -18.94 6.17 38.66
CA ALA A 465 -20.03 6.07 37.68
C ALA A 465 -20.10 4.70 37.00
N ARG A 466 -18.96 4.05 36.71
CA ARG A 466 -18.90 2.67 36.19
C ARG A 466 -19.29 1.64 37.24
N ALA A 467 -18.89 1.77 38.50
CA ALA A 467 -19.32 0.88 39.58
C ALA A 467 -20.82 1.00 39.85
N GLN A 468 -21.38 2.21 39.72
CA GLN A 468 -22.82 2.44 39.79
C GLN A 468 -23.54 1.82 38.56
N GLN A 469 -23.06 2.09 37.33
CA GLN A 469 -23.61 1.43 36.15
C GLN A 469 -23.41 -0.09 36.15
N GLU A 470 -22.33 -0.61 36.74
CA GLU A 470 -22.04 -2.03 36.82
C GLU A 470 -22.89 -2.71 37.89
N THR A 471 -23.20 -2.04 39.01
CA THR A 471 -24.21 -2.54 39.97
C THR A 471 -25.64 -2.47 39.40
N ASP A 472 -26.00 -1.41 38.65
CA ASP A 472 -27.28 -1.33 37.96
C ASP A 472 -27.40 -2.38 36.83
N LEU A 473 -26.32 -2.62 36.08
CA LEU A 473 -26.25 -3.63 35.02
C LEU A 473 -26.16 -5.06 35.58
N THR A 474 -25.50 -5.31 36.72
CA THR A 474 -25.55 -6.64 37.36
C THR A 474 -26.91 -6.91 37.95
N ALA A 475 -27.56 -5.94 38.62
CA ALA A 475 -28.95 -6.11 39.08
C ALA A 475 -29.93 -6.36 37.91
N ALA A 476 -29.75 -5.66 36.79
CA ALA A 476 -30.54 -5.89 35.57
C ALA A 476 -30.22 -7.26 34.92
N ARG A 477 -28.95 -7.68 34.92
CA ARG A 477 -28.53 -9.00 34.43
C ARG A 477 -29.03 -10.13 35.32
N GLU A 478 -28.89 -10.05 36.64
CA GLU A 478 -29.43 -11.03 37.58
C GLU A 478 -30.94 -11.19 37.42
N LYS A 479 -31.66 -10.09 37.20
CA LYS A 479 -33.09 -10.14 36.87
C LYS A 479 -33.36 -10.84 35.54
N GLN A 480 -32.65 -10.48 34.46
CA GLN A 480 -32.80 -11.16 33.17
C GLN A 480 -32.30 -12.61 33.19
N GLU A 481 -31.31 -12.94 34.00
CA GLU A 481 -30.78 -14.29 34.17
C GLU A 481 -31.74 -15.14 35.00
N ALA A 482 -32.44 -14.59 35.98
CA ALA A 482 -33.53 -15.26 36.68
C ALA A 482 -34.75 -15.48 35.75
N GLU A 483 -35.11 -14.51 34.91
CA GLU A 483 -36.15 -14.65 33.90
C GLU A 483 -35.76 -15.70 32.83
N LEU A 484 -34.53 -15.64 32.31
CA LEU A 484 -33.98 -16.62 31.37
C LEU A 484 -33.73 -18.00 32.00
N ALA A 485 -33.42 -18.09 33.29
CA ALA A 485 -33.27 -19.37 34.00
C ALA A 485 -34.62 -20.06 34.15
N ASN A 486 -35.67 -19.32 34.53
CA ASN A 486 -37.03 -19.86 34.54
C ASN A 486 -37.47 -20.29 33.14
N LEU A 487 -37.22 -19.48 32.11
CA LEU A 487 -37.60 -19.78 30.73
C LEU A 487 -36.75 -20.92 30.12
N ARG A 488 -35.49 -21.07 30.54
CA ARG A 488 -34.66 -22.26 30.25
C ARG A 488 -35.14 -23.50 31.01
N GLN A 489 -35.59 -23.37 32.25
CA GLN A 489 -36.09 -24.49 33.04
C GLN A 489 -37.40 -25.04 32.46
N THR A 490 -38.32 -24.18 32.03
CA THR A 490 -39.54 -24.60 31.33
C THR A 490 -39.22 -25.20 29.95
N THR A 491 -38.41 -24.52 29.13
CA THR A 491 -38.06 -25.06 27.80
C THR A 491 -37.19 -26.32 27.86
N LEU A 492 -36.34 -26.51 28.88
CA LEU A 492 -35.62 -27.77 29.11
C LEU A 492 -36.58 -28.89 29.53
N ALA A 493 -37.54 -28.63 30.41
CA ALA A 493 -38.55 -29.63 30.77
C ALA A 493 -39.40 -30.06 29.54
N GLU A 494 -39.74 -29.11 28.66
CA GLU A 494 -40.40 -29.39 27.38
C GLU A 494 -39.48 -30.17 26.40
N LEU A 495 -38.20 -29.81 26.32
CA LEU A 495 -37.20 -30.51 25.49
C LEU A 495 -36.87 -31.91 26.01
N GLU A 496 -36.85 -32.13 27.32
CA GLU A 496 -36.67 -33.44 27.93
C GLU A 496 -37.90 -34.33 27.71
N ALA A 497 -39.11 -33.79 27.84
CA ALA A 497 -40.33 -34.50 27.47
C ALA A 497 -40.35 -34.87 25.96
N ALA A 498 -39.96 -33.93 25.09
CA ALA A 498 -39.86 -34.17 23.65
C ALA A 498 -38.76 -35.17 23.30
N ARG A 499 -37.58 -35.10 23.95
CA ARG A 499 -36.48 -36.05 23.77
C ARG A 499 -36.85 -37.44 24.26
N ALA A 500 -37.49 -37.58 25.42
CA ALA A 500 -37.96 -38.88 25.90
C ALA A 500 -38.95 -39.53 24.91
N ALA A 501 -39.85 -38.73 24.32
CA ALA A 501 -40.74 -39.21 23.26
C ALA A 501 -39.99 -39.59 21.97
N GLN A 502 -38.98 -38.81 21.56
CA GLN A 502 -38.20 -39.07 20.35
C GLN A 502 -37.20 -40.23 20.53
N GLU A 503 -36.64 -40.42 21.72
CA GLU A 503 -35.80 -41.57 22.08
C GLU A 503 -36.60 -42.86 22.10
N ALA A 504 -37.84 -42.84 22.61
CA ALA A 504 -38.76 -43.97 22.52
C ALA A 504 -39.12 -44.34 21.06
N GLN A 505 -39.21 -43.34 20.17
CA GLN A 505 -39.39 -43.59 18.73
C GLN A 505 -38.10 -44.10 18.06
N LEU A 506 -36.93 -43.58 18.46
CA LEU A 506 -35.62 -44.01 17.93
C LEU A 506 -35.21 -45.40 18.39
N THR A 507 -35.56 -45.82 19.61
CA THR A 507 -35.35 -47.21 20.06
C THR A 507 -36.23 -48.16 19.28
N ALA A 508 -37.53 -47.86 19.13
CA ALA A 508 -38.44 -48.65 18.29
C ALA A 508 -37.97 -48.75 16.81
N ALA A 509 -37.47 -47.66 16.24
CA ALA A 509 -36.90 -47.66 14.89
C ALA A 509 -35.58 -48.43 14.78
N ARG A 510 -34.73 -48.41 15.82
CA ARG A 510 -33.49 -49.21 15.87
C ARG A 510 -33.78 -50.70 15.99
N GLU A 511 -34.73 -51.11 16.83
CA GLU A 511 -35.15 -52.52 16.93
C GLU A 511 -35.71 -53.05 15.59
N ALA A 512 -36.42 -52.22 14.83
CA ALA A 512 -36.86 -52.54 13.47
C ALA A 512 -35.68 -52.65 12.47
N HIS A 513 -34.76 -51.69 12.46
CA HIS A 513 -33.60 -51.76 11.55
C HIS A 513 -32.59 -52.85 11.93
N ASP A 514 -32.42 -53.19 13.21
CA ASP A 514 -31.56 -54.30 13.64
C ASP A 514 -32.14 -55.65 13.23
N THR A 515 -33.48 -55.80 13.23
CA THR A 515 -34.12 -56.99 12.67
C THR A 515 -34.01 -57.06 11.14
N GLU A 516 -34.08 -55.94 10.42
CA GLU A 516 -33.79 -55.87 8.98
C GLU A 516 -32.32 -56.20 8.66
N LEU A 517 -31.36 -55.62 9.38
CA LEU A 517 -29.92 -55.87 9.22
C LEU A 517 -29.56 -57.32 9.55
N ALA A 518 -30.17 -57.92 10.57
CA ALA A 518 -30.00 -59.34 10.87
C ALA A 518 -30.51 -60.25 9.73
N ASN A 519 -31.58 -59.85 9.05
CA ASN A 519 -32.11 -60.57 7.89
C ASN A 519 -31.24 -60.38 6.64
N ALA A 520 -30.80 -59.14 6.34
CA ALA A 520 -29.88 -58.85 5.23
C ALA A 520 -28.54 -59.58 5.38
N ARG A 521 -27.98 -59.64 6.60
CA ARG A 521 -26.74 -60.40 6.88
C ARG A 521 -26.89 -61.90 6.63
N LYS A 522 -28.06 -62.50 6.93
CA LYS A 522 -28.33 -63.91 6.60
C LYS A 522 -28.33 -64.15 5.09
N VAL A 523 -28.94 -63.25 4.31
CA VAL A 523 -28.96 -63.33 2.83
C VAL A 523 -27.55 -63.26 2.24
N LEU A 524 -26.76 -62.26 2.65
CA LEU A 524 -25.36 -62.10 2.20
C LEU A 524 -24.45 -63.28 2.57
N ASP A 525 -24.62 -63.90 3.75
CA ASP A 525 -23.84 -65.09 4.15
C ASP A 525 -24.23 -66.35 3.33
N THR A 526 -25.48 -66.44 2.84
CA THR A 526 -25.83 -67.46 1.82
C THR A 526 -25.18 -67.19 0.46
N GLU A 527 -25.18 -65.95 -0.03
CA GLU A 527 -24.60 -65.57 -1.32
C GLU A 527 -23.06 -65.71 -1.35
N LEU A 528 -22.38 -65.37 -0.25
CA LEU A 528 -20.94 -65.57 -0.09
C LEU A 528 -20.55 -67.05 -0.02
N ARG A 529 -21.41 -67.94 0.50
CA ARG A 529 -21.17 -69.39 0.45
C ARG A 529 -21.36 -69.94 -0.96
N THR A 530 -22.36 -69.50 -1.72
CA THR A 530 -22.59 -70.01 -3.09
C THR A 530 -21.49 -69.56 -4.05
N SER A 531 -21.10 -68.29 -4.00
CA SER A 531 -20.00 -67.75 -4.84
C SER A 531 -18.64 -68.39 -4.55
N ARG A 532 -18.26 -68.60 -3.27
CA ARG A 532 -17.03 -69.37 -2.92
C ARG A 532 -17.04 -70.80 -3.45
N LYS A 533 -18.20 -71.47 -3.42
CA LYS A 533 -18.33 -72.85 -3.92
C LYS A 533 -18.18 -72.92 -5.44
N ALA A 534 -18.68 -71.92 -6.17
CA ALA A 534 -18.49 -71.81 -7.62
C ALA A 534 -17.01 -71.59 -7.97
N LEU A 535 -16.36 -70.57 -7.38
CA LEU A 535 -14.95 -70.24 -7.64
C LEU A 535 -13.98 -71.39 -7.32
N LYS A 536 -14.21 -72.14 -6.23
CA LYS A 536 -13.41 -73.33 -5.95
C LYS A 536 -13.50 -74.36 -7.08
N THR A 537 -14.72 -74.60 -7.58
CA THR A 537 -14.97 -75.60 -8.63
C THR A 537 -14.27 -75.23 -9.95
N GLU A 538 -14.25 -73.95 -10.31
CA GLU A 538 -13.59 -73.47 -11.54
C GLU A 538 -12.05 -73.58 -11.46
N LEU A 539 -11.45 -73.27 -10.29
CA LEU A 539 -10.01 -73.41 -10.07
C LEU A 539 -9.54 -74.88 -10.12
N GLU A 540 -10.32 -75.80 -9.55
CA GLU A 540 -10.03 -77.24 -9.59
C GLU A 540 -10.00 -77.75 -11.05
N GLN A 541 -10.95 -77.30 -11.88
CA GLN A 541 -11.04 -77.67 -13.31
C GLN A 541 -9.86 -77.17 -14.14
N ARG A 542 -9.47 -75.89 -14.02
CA ARG A 542 -8.34 -75.33 -14.79
C ARG A 542 -7.03 -76.06 -14.49
N ARG A 543 -6.78 -76.35 -13.21
CA ARG A 543 -5.56 -77.05 -12.80
C ARG A 543 -5.46 -78.46 -13.39
N THR A 544 -6.56 -79.20 -13.44
CA THR A 544 -6.57 -80.53 -14.07
C THR A 544 -6.31 -80.51 -15.58
N ALA A 545 -6.66 -79.42 -16.29
CA ALA A 545 -6.38 -79.29 -17.72
C ALA A 545 -4.87 -79.08 -17.98
N GLU A 546 -4.24 -78.16 -17.26
CA GLU A 546 -2.81 -77.83 -17.42
C GLU A 546 -1.88 -79.03 -17.10
N GLU A 547 -2.22 -79.81 -16.06
CA GLU A 547 -1.47 -81.02 -15.69
C GLU A 547 -1.51 -82.09 -16.80
N THR A 548 -2.58 -82.17 -17.61
CA THR A 548 -2.67 -83.12 -18.74
C THR A 548 -1.88 -82.69 -19.98
N GLU A 549 -1.78 -81.38 -20.27
CA GLU A 549 -1.03 -80.87 -21.44
C GLU A 549 0.49 -81.05 -21.24
N LEU A 550 0.97 -80.85 -20.01
CA LEU A 550 2.39 -81.04 -19.64
C LEU A 550 2.84 -82.50 -19.73
N ALA A 551 1.97 -83.46 -19.41
CA ALA A 551 2.28 -84.88 -19.52
C ALA A 551 2.49 -85.32 -20.98
N ALA A 552 1.62 -84.89 -21.89
CA ALA A 552 1.70 -85.25 -23.31
C ALA A 552 2.96 -84.72 -24.01
N ARG A 553 3.40 -83.50 -23.68
CA ARG A 553 4.64 -82.92 -24.25
C ARG A 553 5.90 -83.68 -23.84
N ARG A 554 5.97 -84.25 -22.64
CA ARG A 554 7.14 -85.04 -22.20
C ARG A 554 7.29 -86.35 -23.00
N THR A 555 6.21 -87.09 -23.15
CA THR A 555 6.25 -88.41 -23.81
C THR A 555 6.65 -88.36 -25.29
N ALA A 556 6.42 -87.23 -25.97
CA ALA A 556 6.84 -87.05 -27.37
C ALA A 556 8.35 -86.81 -27.53
N TRP A 557 9.00 -86.20 -26.54
CA TRP A 557 10.41 -85.82 -26.60
C TRP A 557 11.33 -87.03 -26.34
N GLU A 558 10.95 -87.91 -25.42
CA GLU A 558 11.70 -89.13 -25.07
C GLU A 558 11.76 -90.16 -26.24
N THR A 559 10.81 -90.12 -27.17
CA THR A 559 10.78 -90.98 -28.36
C THR A 559 11.71 -90.52 -29.51
N GLU A 560 12.07 -89.24 -29.58
CA GLU A 560 13.02 -88.73 -30.60
C GLU A 560 14.48 -89.02 -30.23
N GLU A 561 14.85 -88.93 -28.94
CA GLU A 561 16.23 -89.09 -28.50
C GLU A 561 16.75 -90.53 -28.66
N THR A 562 15.87 -91.52 -28.56
CA THR A 562 16.22 -92.95 -28.60
C THR A 562 16.51 -93.45 -30.02
N THR A 563 15.70 -93.06 -31.01
CA THR A 563 15.90 -93.45 -32.42
C THR A 563 17.17 -92.85 -33.05
N GLY A 564 17.64 -91.70 -32.55
CA GLY A 564 18.87 -91.06 -33.05
C GLY A 564 20.17 -91.78 -32.66
N ARG A 565 20.19 -92.56 -31.56
CA ARG A 565 21.43 -93.16 -31.05
C ARG A 565 21.82 -94.49 -31.71
N GLU A 566 20.85 -95.24 -32.24
CA GLU A 566 21.11 -96.57 -32.81
C GLU A 566 21.69 -96.52 -34.24
N GLY A 567 21.41 -95.47 -35.01
CA GLY A 567 21.90 -95.31 -36.39
C GLY A 567 23.41 -95.02 -36.50
N TRP A 568 23.95 -94.15 -35.64
CA TRP A 568 25.34 -93.68 -35.73
C TRP A 568 26.39 -94.72 -35.31
N ALA A 569 25.99 -95.79 -34.62
CA ALA A 569 26.91 -96.83 -34.16
C ALA A 569 27.30 -97.83 -35.27
N ALA A 570 26.49 -97.98 -36.31
CA ALA A 570 26.69 -99.00 -37.35
C ALA A 570 27.69 -98.56 -38.45
N GLU A 571 27.71 -97.28 -38.82
CA GLU A 571 28.50 -96.78 -39.96
C GLU A 571 30.01 -96.64 -39.64
N LEU A 572 30.38 -96.43 -38.38
CA LEU A 572 31.77 -96.17 -37.97
C LEU A 572 32.67 -97.43 -37.98
N ALA A 573 32.07 -98.63 -38.00
CA ALA A 573 32.81 -99.90 -37.95
C ALA A 573 33.31 -100.36 -39.34
N ALA A 574 32.50 -100.17 -40.39
CA ALA A 574 32.80 -100.71 -41.72
C ALA A 574 33.90 -99.95 -42.48
N ALA A 575 34.19 -98.69 -42.12
CA ALA A 575 35.10 -97.82 -42.86
C ALA A 575 36.60 -97.99 -42.49
N ARG A 576 36.93 -98.66 -41.38
CA ARG A 576 38.30 -98.73 -40.84
C ARG A 576 39.11 -99.93 -41.31
N GLU A 577 38.47 -101.06 -41.59
CA GLU A 577 39.16 -102.33 -41.90
C GLU A 577 39.71 -102.39 -43.36
N ALA A 578 39.20 -101.55 -44.26
CA ALA A 578 39.52 -101.60 -45.69
C ALA A 578 40.72 -100.72 -46.11
N LEU A 579 41.18 -99.76 -45.30
CA LEU A 579 42.14 -98.74 -45.73
C LEU A 579 43.60 -99.01 -45.30
N GLU A 580 43.83 -99.83 -44.28
CA GLU A 580 45.18 -100.03 -43.71
C GLU A 580 46.04 -101.05 -44.48
N ALA A 581 45.42 -101.97 -45.25
CA ALA A 581 46.12 -103.12 -45.82
C ALA A 581 46.94 -102.83 -47.10
N GLU A 582 46.51 -101.89 -47.96
CA GLU A 582 47.07 -101.75 -49.32
C GLU A 582 48.15 -100.68 -49.50
N LEU A 583 48.20 -99.65 -48.66
CA LEU A 583 49.09 -98.49 -48.86
C LEU A 583 50.46 -98.59 -48.17
N ALA A 584 50.64 -99.53 -47.24
CA ALA A 584 51.90 -99.71 -46.53
C ALA A 584 53.00 -100.39 -47.38
N ALA A 585 52.62 -101.30 -48.27
CA ALA A 585 53.56 -102.22 -48.94
C ALA A 585 54.27 -101.67 -50.20
N ARG A 586 53.90 -100.48 -50.69
CA ARG A 586 54.40 -99.93 -51.98
C ARG A 586 55.15 -98.59 -51.87
N ARG A 587 55.21 -97.97 -50.68
CA ARG A 587 55.89 -96.67 -50.45
C ARG A 587 57.35 -96.82 -49.99
N ALA A 588 57.65 -97.83 -49.17
CA ALA A 588 58.93 -97.94 -48.46
C ALA A 588 60.19 -98.09 -49.33
N GLU A 589 60.13 -98.82 -50.46
CA GLU A 589 61.33 -99.13 -51.26
C GLU A 589 61.74 -98.00 -52.24
N ALA A 590 60.81 -97.13 -52.66
CA ALA A 590 61.11 -96.07 -53.64
C ALA A 590 61.49 -94.73 -52.99
N GLU A 591 61.04 -94.46 -51.77
CA GLU A 591 61.28 -93.19 -51.08
C GLU A 591 62.73 -93.09 -50.55
N HIS A 592 63.35 -94.21 -50.18
CA HIS A 592 64.61 -94.23 -49.43
C HIS A 592 65.86 -93.81 -50.22
N GLU A 593 65.87 -93.99 -51.54
CA GLU A 593 67.01 -93.65 -52.41
C GLU A 593 66.91 -92.21 -52.96
N VAL A 594 65.69 -91.70 -53.14
CA VAL A 594 65.44 -90.32 -53.59
C VAL A 594 65.54 -89.31 -52.43
N ALA A 595 65.24 -89.72 -51.19
CA ALA A 595 65.42 -88.90 -49.99
C ALA A 595 66.89 -88.50 -49.79
N ARG A 596 67.81 -89.46 -49.89
CA ARG A 596 69.24 -89.29 -49.52
C ARG A 596 69.97 -88.21 -50.33
N LEU A 597 69.60 -88.00 -51.60
CA LEU A 597 70.18 -86.97 -52.47
C LEU A 597 69.42 -85.63 -52.42
N ARG A 598 68.19 -85.60 -51.88
CA ARG A 598 67.44 -84.36 -51.63
C ARG A 598 67.78 -83.73 -50.28
N GLU A 599 68.08 -84.54 -49.27
CA GLU A 599 68.36 -84.11 -47.90
C GLU A 599 69.63 -83.23 -47.81
N ALA A 600 70.70 -83.59 -48.52
CA ALA A 600 71.93 -82.80 -48.57
C ALA A 600 71.73 -81.40 -49.19
N ALA A 601 70.95 -81.28 -50.28
CA ALA A 601 70.65 -79.99 -50.90
C ALA A 601 69.59 -79.17 -50.13
N ALA A 602 68.69 -79.85 -49.41
CA ALA A 602 67.69 -79.21 -48.54
C ALA A 602 68.31 -78.63 -47.25
N THR A 603 69.38 -79.23 -46.72
CA THR A 603 69.98 -78.79 -45.45
C THR A 603 70.80 -77.50 -45.56
N GLU A 604 71.44 -77.19 -46.69
CA GLU A 604 72.06 -75.86 -46.91
C GLU A 604 71.01 -74.79 -47.27
N THR A 605 70.11 -75.09 -48.21
CA THR A 605 69.07 -74.12 -48.63
C THR A 605 68.04 -73.85 -47.53
N GLY A 606 67.83 -74.78 -46.60
CA GLY A 606 66.99 -74.60 -45.41
C GLY A 606 67.63 -73.70 -44.34
N LYS A 607 68.95 -73.76 -44.15
CA LYS A 607 69.66 -72.88 -43.19
C LYS A 607 69.63 -71.41 -43.61
N LEU A 608 70.03 -71.13 -44.86
CA LEU A 608 70.06 -69.76 -45.39
C LEU A 608 68.66 -69.11 -45.42
N ARG A 609 67.59 -69.88 -45.70
CA ARG A 609 66.21 -69.39 -45.60
C ARG A 609 65.76 -69.17 -44.16
N ALA A 610 66.03 -70.11 -43.25
CA ALA A 610 65.61 -69.98 -41.86
C ALA A 610 66.31 -68.82 -41.12
N ASP A 611 67.53 -68.45 -41.51
CA ASP A 611 68.24 -67.30 -40.96
C ASP A 611 67.68 -65.97 -41.54
N THR A 612 67.49 -65.89 -42.87
CA THR A 612 66.89 -64.69 -43.50
C THR A 612 65.43 -64.44 -43.09
N ASP A 613 64.60 -65.48 -42.94
CA ASP A 613 63.24 -65.34 -42.43
C ASP A 613 63.22 -64.87 -40.96
N ARG A 614 64.23 -65.23 -40.14
CA ARG A 614 64.37 -64.74 -38.77
C ARG A 614 64.77 -63.27 -38.71
N ASP A 615 65.68 -62.81 -39.57
CA ASP A 615 66.04 -61.38 -39.64
C ASP A 615 64.89 -60.52 -40.20
N VAL A 616 64.16 -61.01 -41.22
CA VAL A 616 62.95 -60.33 -41.72
C VAL A 616 61.85 -60.27 -40.66
N ALA A 617 61.66 -61.33 -39.86
CA ALA A 617 60.71 -61.31 -38.74
C ALA A 617 61.12 -60.33 -37.63
N ARG A 618 62.42 -60.25 -37.31
CA ARG A 618 62.98 -59.31 -36.33
C ARG A 618 62.78 -57.86 -36.74
N ILE A 619 63.17 -57.49 -37.96
CA ILE A 619 63.03 -56.12 -38.49
C ILE A 619 61.54 -55.69 -38.53
N ARG A 620 60.63 -56.60 -38.89
CA ARG A 620 59.18 -56.32 -38.87
C ARG A 620 58.61 -56.12 -37.47
N ALA A 621 59.13 -56.84 -36.47
CA ALA A 621 58.72 -56.67 -35.07
C ALA A 621 59.25 -55.36 -34.46
N GLU A 622 60.50 -54.99 -34.80
CA GLU A 622 61.12 -53.72 -34.40
C GLU A 622 60.32 -52.52 -34.97
N LEU A 623 60.05 -52.51 -36.29
CA LEU A 623 59.28 -51.44 -36.96
C LEU A 623 57.84 -51.30 -36.42
N ALA A 624 57.15 -52.42 -36.18
CA ALA A 624 55.79 -52.41 -35.64
C ALA A 624 55.71 -51.85 -34.21
N ALA A 625 56.75 -52.08 -33.39
CA ALA A 625 56.84 -51.51 -32.05
C ALA A 625 57.09 -49.99 -32.09
N GLU A 626 57.92 -49.51 -33.01
CA GLU A 626 58.18 -48.08 -33.22
C GLU A 626 56.92 -47.34 -33.70
N GLU A 627 56.21 -47.85 -34.71
CA GLU A 627 54.92 -47.29 -35.16
C GLU A 627 53.89 -47.17 -34.03
N GLN A 628 53.79 -48.20 -33.17
CA GLN A 628 52.83 -48.21 -32.07
C GLN A 628 53.23 -47.20 -30.98
N ALA A 629 54.52 -47.03 -30.69
CA ALA A 629 55.02 -46.01 -29.79
C ALA A 629 54.78 -44.59 -30.32
N HIS A 630 55.02 -44.35 -31.62
CA HIS A 630 54.76 -43.04 -32.25
C HIS A 630 53.27 -42.70 -32.28
N ARG A 631 52.39 -43.64 -32.63
CA ARG A 631 50.92 -43.43 -32.58
C ARG A 631 50.42 -43.15 -31.15
N ALA A 632 50.91 -43.89 -30.15
CA ALA A 632 50.55 -43.65 -28.75
C ALA A 632 51.00 -42.26 -28.26
N ARG A 633 52.19 -41.80 -28.69
CA ARG A 633 52.72 -40.48 -28.36
C ARG A 633 51.89 -39.35 -28.99
N ILE A 634 51.57 -39.43 -30.28
CA ILE A 634 50.75 -38.43 -30.97
C ILE A 634 49.34 -38.36 -30.36
N ALA A 635 48.74 -39.50 -29.99
CA ALA A 635 47.45 -39.52 -29.30
C ALA A 635 47.52 -38.85 -27.92
N HIS A 636 48.55 -39.15 -27.12
CA HIS A 636 48.73 -38.55 -25.80
C HIS A 636 48.98 -37.03 -25.85
N GLU A 637 49.86 -36.58 -26.75
CA GLU A 637 50.13 -35.15 -26.96
C GLU A 637 48.87 -34.41 -27.48
N ALA A 638 48.04 -35.04 -28.32
CA ALA A 638 46.77 -34.46 -28.77
C ALA A 638 45.71 -34.39 -27.65
N ASP A 639 45.53 -35.45 -26.86
CA ASP A 639 44.58 -35.48 -25.73
C ASP A 639 44.97 -34.48 -24.63
N GLU A 640 46.26 -34.30 -24.37
CA GLU A 640 46.74 -33.32 -23.40
C GLU A 640 46.46 -31.87 -23.86
N GLN A 641 46.73 -31.55 -25.13
CA GLN A 641 46.42 -30.22 -25.70
C GLN A 641 44.91 -29.96 -25.76
N ALA A 642 44.11 -30.96 -26.13
CA ALA A 642 42.64 -30.86 -26.11
C ALA A 642 42.11 -30.62 -24.69
N SER A 643 42.69 -31.29 -23.69
CA SER A 643 42.33 -31.12 -22.28
C SER A 643 42.70 -29.73 -21.75
N ARG A 644 43.86 -29.18 -22.14
CA ARG A 644 44.27 -27.81 -21.79
C ARG A 644 43.34 -26.76 -22.40
N LEU A 645 43.06 -26.85 -23.71
CA LEU A 645 42.13 -25.94 -24.39
C LEU A 645 40.70 -26.03 -23.83
N ALA A 646 40.26 -27.22 -23.40
CA ALA A 646 38.99 -27.39 -22.72
C ALA A 646 38.97 -26.70 -21.34
N ALA A 647 40.04 -26.85 -20.54
CA ALA A 647 40.17 -26.20 -19.24
C ALA A 647 40.23 -24.67 -19.36
N GLU A 648 40.99 -24.14 -20.33
CA GLU A 648 41.04 -22.70 -20.65
C GLU A 648 39.66 -22.17 -21.07
N ALA A 649 38.92 -22.92 -21.89
CA ALA A 649 37.56 -22.56 -22.30
C ALA A 649 36.52 -22.66 -21.17
N GLU A 650 36.71 -23.53 -20.17
CA GLU A 650 35.88 -23.55 -18.96
C GLU A 650 36.24 -22.41 -18.00
N GLN A 651 37.53 -22.11 -17.84
CA GLN A 651 38.00 -21.01 -17.00
C GLN A 651 37.52 -19.64 -17.55
N ALA A 652 37.68 -19.40 -18.86
CA ALA A 652 37.15 -18.18 -19.49
C ALA A 652 35.61 -18.04 -19.33
N ARG A 653 34.86 -19.15 -19.30
CA ARG A 653 33.42 -19.13 -18.99
C ARG A 653 33.14 -18.87 -17.51
N ALA A 654 33.97 -19.39 -16.60
CA ALA A 654 33.83 -19.12 -15.17
C ALA A 654 34.08 -17.64 -14.86
N ASP A 655 35.16 -17.09 -15.39
CA ASP A 655 35.55 -15.68 -15.23
C ASP A 655 34.47 -14.75 -15.82
N LEU A 656 33.97 -15.03 -17.04
CA LEU A 656 32.85 -14.31 -17.64
C LEU A 656 31.56 -14.41 -16.79
N ASN A 657 31.25 -15.57 -16.20
CA ASN A 657 30.06 -15.71 -15.36
C ASN A 657 30.20 -14.90 -14.07
N VAL A 658 31.42 -14.76 -13.52
CA VAL A 658 31.73 -13.88 -12.39
C VAL A 658 31.58 -12.41 -12.78
N GLU A 659 32.08 -11.99 -13.95
CA GLU A 659 31.93 -10.60 -14.42
C GLU A 659 30.46 -10.26 -14.73
N LEU A 660 29.71 -11.16 -15.37
CA LEU A 660 28.27 -11.00 -15.60
C LEU A 660 27.45 -11.04 -14.30
N ALA A 661 27.93 -11.71 -13.23
CA ALA A 661 27.33 -11.65 -11.91
C ALA A 661 27.64 -10.31 -11.24
N ALA A 662 28.90 -9.89 -11.22
CA ALA A 662 29.32 -8.61 -10.64
C ALA A 662 28.61 -7.41 -11.29
N ARG A 663 28.50 -7.39 -12.62
CA ARG A 663 27.76 -6.35 -13.37
C ARG A 663 26.25 -6.38 -13.11
N ARG A 664 25.66 -7.56 -12.86
CA ARG A 664 24.25 -7.66 -12.44
C ARG A 664 24.06 -7.15 -11.02
N ASP A 665 24.93 -7.52 -10.09
CA ASP A 665 24.88 -7.05 -8.70
C ASP A 665 25.11 -5.53 -8.63
N GLU A 666 25.93 -4.96 -9.52
CA GLU A 666 26.17 -3.52 -9.66
C GLU A 666 24.94 -2.82 -10.26
N ALA A 667 24.41 -3.29 -11.39
CA ALA A 667 23.18 -2.75 -11.97
C ALA A 667 21.95 -2.93 -11.05
N GLU A 668 21.89 -3.99 -10.25
CA GLU A 668 20.81 -4.20 -9.26
C GLU A 668 20.96 -3.23 -8.08
N LYS A 669 22.19 -2.93 -7.62
CA LYS A 669 22.43 -1.86 -6.64
C LYS A 669 22.06 -0.49 -7.18
N GLU A 670 22.44 -0.16 -8.42
CA GLU A 670 22.07 1.10 -9.07
C GLU A 670 20.56 1.21 -9.26
N TYR A 671 19.90 0.13 -9.70
CA TYR A 671 18.44 0.08 -9.82
C TYR A 671 17.75 0.23 -8.46
N VAL A 672 18.25 -0.41 -7.41
CA VAL A 672 17.73 -0.26 -6.03
C VAL A 672 17.98 1.15 -5.50
N ALA A 673 19.15 1.75 -5.75
CA ALA A 673 19.45 3.12 -5.36
C ALA A 673 18.54 4.13 -6.09
N ALA A 674 18.40 4.00 -7.42
CA ALA A 674 17.49 4.82 -8.22
C ALA A 674 16.02 4.61 -7.82
N GLN A 675 15.62 3.39 -7.44
CA GLN A 675 14.27 3.11 -6.93
C GLN A 675 14.07 3.71 -5.53
N GLN A 676 15.08 3.73 -4.67
CA GLN A 676 15.05 4.40 -3.36
C GLN A 676 15.00 5.92 -3.51
N GLU A 677 15.76 6.50 -4.45
CA GLU A 677 15.73 7.94 -4.75
C GLU A 677 14.39 8.36 -5.40
N ALA A 678 13.88 7.57 -6.34
CA ALA A 678 12.53 7.76 -6.90
C ALA A 678 11.43 7.58 -5.84
N ALA A 679 11.60 6.66 -4.88
CA ALA A 679 10.68 6.51 -3.76
C ALA A 679 10.77 7.69 -2.78
N ALA A 680 11.97 8.19 -2.47
CA ALA A 680 12.18 9.34 -1.60
C ALA A 680 11.66 10.64 -2.21
N SER A 681 11.86 10.86 -3.51
CA SER A 681 11.28 11.99 -4.23
C SER A 681 9.76 11.89 -4.32
N THR A 682 9.22 10.71 -4.67
CA THR A 682 7.75 10.47 -4.66
C THR A 682 7.17 10.68 -3.26
N GLN A 683 7.85 10.22 -2.20
CA GLN A 683 7.41 10.42 -0.82
C GLN A 683 7.41 11.90 -0.45
N LYS A 684 8.48 12.65 -0.78
CA LYS A 684 8.54 14.10 -0.57
C LYS A 684 7.38 14.81 -1.27
N TYR A 685 7.08 14.46 -2.52
CA TYR A 685 5.93 15.02 -3.25
C TYR A 685 4.59 14.63 -2.63
N LEU A 686 4.45 13.41 -2.08
CA LEU A 686 3.26 12.99 -1.36
C LEU A 686 3.11 13.73 -0.02
N ASP A 687 4.20 13.98 0.70
CA ASP A 687 4.21 14.75 1.95
C ASP A 687 3.85 16.22 1.69
N GLU A 688 4.41 16.81 0.63
CA GLU A 688 4.14 18.20 0.20
C GLU A 688 2.70 18.35 -0.34
N ALA A 689 2.21 17.39 -1.11
CA ALA A 689 0.80 17.32 -1.50
C ALA A 689 -0.14 17.11 -0.31
N THR A 690 0.28 16.34 0.70
CA THR A 690 -0.48 16.14 1.94
C THR A 690 -0.50 17.43 2.76
N ALA A 691 0.60 18.17 2.84
CA ALA A 691 0.64 19.48 3.49
C ALA A 691 -0.28 20.50 2.80
N GLN A 692 -0.27 20.56 1.46
CA GLN A 692 -1.21 21.38 0.69
C GLN A 692 -2.67 20.97 0.89
N LEU A 693 -2.95 19.66 0.99
CA LEU A 693 -4.29 19.15 1.28
C LEU A 693 -4.74 19.52 2.71
N GLN A 694 -3.83 19.45 3.69
CA GLN A 694 -4.09 19.86 5.08
C GLN A 694 -4.36 21.36 5.15
N GLU A 695 -3.55 22.20 4.50
CA GLU A 695 -3.77 23.65 4.41
C GLU A 695 -5.13 23.97 3.75
N ALA A 696 -5.44 23.33 2.62
CA ALA A 696 -6.74 23.46 1.95
C ALA A 696 -7.90 23.02 2.86
N SER A 697 -7.72 21.98 3.67
CA SER A 697 -8.72 21.52 4.62
C SER A 697 -8.92 22.49 5.80
N ALA A 698 -7.84 23.14 6.25
CA ALA A 698 -7.88 24.16 7.30
C ALA A 698 -8.60 25.43 6.80
N ARG A 699 -8.26 25.92 5.60
CA ARG A 699 -8.99 27.02 4.94
C ARG A 699 -10.46 26.68 4.72
N ALA A 700 -10.78 25.44 4.32
CA ALA A 700 -12.16 24.98 4.17
C ALA A 700 -12.90 24.87 5.52
N ALA A 701 -12.20 24.59 6.62
CA ALA A 701 -12.78 24.63 7.97
C ALA A 701 -13.03 26.06 8.44
N GLU A 702 -12.10 26.98 8.21
CA GLU A 702 -12.25 28.42 8.46
C GLU A 702 -13.44 29.01 7.68
N LYS A 703 -13.53 28.71 6.38
CA LYS A 703 -14.67 29.12 5.53
C LYS A 703 -16.01 28.53 5.98
N ARG A 704 -16.03 27.33 6.57
CA ARG A 704 -17.24 26.76 7.20
C ARG A 704 -17.62 27.47 8.50
N ALA A 705 -16.65 27.81 9.32
CA ALA A 705 -16.89 28.59 10.54
C ALA A 705 -17.38 30.01 10.21
N GLU A 706 -16.87 30.63 9.16
CA GLU A 706 -17.36 31.91 8.62
C GLU A 706 -18.82 31.80 8.14
N VAL A 707 -19.17 30.73 7.42
CA VAL A 707 -20.55 30.43 6.97
C VAL A 707 -21.50 30.22 8.15
N GLU A 708 -21.12 29.39 9.13
CA GLU A 708 -21.92 29.14 10.33
C GLU A 708 -22.11 30.41 11.15
N LYS A 709 -21.07 31.25 11.24
CA LYS A 709 -21.12 32.57 11.87
C LYS A 709 -22.09 33.51 11.14
N LEU A 710 -22.00 33.65 9.81
CA LEU A 710 -22.91 34.49 9.02
C LEU A 710 -24.37 34.06 9.19
N GLN A 711 -24.64 32.75 9.19
CA GLN A 711 -25.99 32.22 9.40
C GLN A 711 -26.50 32.44 10.83
N THR A 712 -25.66 32.24 11.84
CA THR A 712 -26.06 32.44 13.25
C THR A 712 -26.23 33.90 13.61
N GLU A 713 -25.34 34.79 13.16
CA GLU A 713 -25.46 36.24 13.32
C GLU A 713 -26.68 36.79 12.57
N GLY A 714 -26.88 36.42 11.30
CA GLY A 714 -28.04 36.86 10.51
C GLY A 714 -29.38 36.39 11.08
N VAL A 715 -29.47 35.15 11.59
CA VAL A 715 -30.68 34.65 12.27
C VAL A 715 -30.88 35.32 13.64
N ALA A 716 -29.82 35.68 14.36
CA ALA A 716 -29.93 36.41 15.62
C ALA A 716 -30.39 37.86 15.41
N GLU A 717 -29.85 38.56 14.42
CA GLU A 717 -30.24 39.92 14.03
C GLU A 717 -31.70 39.97 13.55
N ALA A 718 -32.09 39.04 12.66
CA ALA A 718 -33.47 38.90 12.19
C ALA A 718 -34.47 38.64 13.33
N ARG A 719 -34.09 37.86 14.34
CA ARG A 719 -34.91 37.65 15.55
C ARG A 719 -35.02 38.92 16.41
N ALA A 720 -33.91 39.61 16.66
CA ALA A 720 -33.89 40.84 17.44
C ALA A 720 -34.82 41.90 16.83
N ILE A 721 -34.76 42.11 15.50
CA ILE A 721 -35.63 43.05 14.78
C ILE A 721 -37.12 42.69 14.95
N VAL A 722 -37.48 41.40 14.85
CA VAL A 722 -38.87 40.96 15.03
C VAL A 722 -39.34 41.11 16.49
N ASP A 723 -38.49 40.85 17.48
CA ASP A 723 -38.84 40.97 18.90
C ASP A 723 -38.92 42.44 19.36
N ASP A 724 -38.05 43.32 18.87
CA ASP A 724 -38.13 44.77 19.09
C ASP A 724 -39.38 45.38 18.43
N ALA A 725 -39.67 44.97 17.19
CA ALA A 725 -40.89 45.36 16.48
C ALA A 725 -42.16 44.87 17.19
N ARG A 726 -42.14 43.65 17.74
CA ARG A 726 -43.24 43.10 18.56
C ARG A 726 -43.41 43.87 19.86
N THR A 727 -42.32 44.29 20.49
CA THR A 727 -42.34 45.12 21.71
C THR A 727 -42.94 46.50 21.40
N SER A 728 -42.55 47.13 20.29
CA SER A 728 -43.10 48.42 19.83
C SER A 728 -44.57 48.32 19.42
N ALA A 729 -44.97 47.25 18.72
CA ALA A 729 -46.34 46.99 18.30
C ALA A 729 -47.27 46.77 19.51
N THR A 730 -46.84 45.98 20.50
CA THR A 730 -47.61 45.74 21.74
C THR A 730 -47.67 46.96 22.66
N ALA A 731 -46.64 47.80 22.70
CA ALA A 731 -46.70 49.10 23.37
C ALA A 731 -47.74 50.02 22.71
N THR A 732 -47.71 50.13 21.37
CA THR A 732 -48.62 50.98 20.59
C THR A 732 -50.08 50.60 20.82
N THR A 733 -50.44 49.31 20.74
CA THR A 733 -51.81 48.86 20.99
C THR A 733 -52.23 49.04 22.45
N ARG A 734 -51.33 48.77 23.41
CA ARG A 734 -51.61 48.94 24.85
C ARG A 734 -51.87 50.40 25.24
N ASP A 735 -51.11 51.35 24.70
CA ASP A 735 -51.31 52.78 24.97
C ASP A 735 -52.57 53.33 24.28
N ALA A 736 -52.88 52.84 23.08
CA ALA A 736 -54.15 53.14 22.40
C ALA A 736 -55.35 52.60 23.20
N GLU A 737 -55.33 51.33 23.63
CA GLU A 737 -56.37 50.74 24.49
C GLU A 737 -56.54 51.52 25.80
N LYS A 738 -55.44 51.89 26.46
CA LYS A 738 -55.45 52.66 27.71
C LYS A 738 -56.11 54.02 27.51
N THR A 739 -55.88 54.65 26.36
CA THR A 739 -56.45 55.94 25.97
C THR A 739 -57.91 55.82 25.56
N ALA A 740 -58.28 54.82 24.76
CA ALA A 740 -59.66 54.46 24.42
C ALA A 740 -60.51 54.20 25.68
N LYS A 741 -60.00 53.35 26.58
CA LYS A 741 -60.60 53.09 27.90
C LYS A 741 -60.71 54.36 28.76
N LYS A 742 -59.87 55.39 28.55
CA LYS A 742 -59.99 56.68 29.24
C LYS A 742 -61.09 57.54 28.63
N ILE A 743 -61.15 57.64 27.29
CA ILE A 743 -62.18 58.39 26.55
C ILE A 743 -63.58 57.90 26.96
N VAL A 744 -63.81 56.59 26.95
CA VAL A 744 -65.10 56.00 27.38
C VAL A 744 -65.41 56.35 28.83
N ARG A 745 -64.47 56.18 29.77
CA ARG A 745 -64.68 56.51 31.20
C ARG A 745 -64.93 57.99 31.45
N ASP A 746 -64.32 58.89 30.69
CA ASP A 746 -64.53 60.34 30.84
C ASP A 746 -65.88 60.76 30.23
N ALA A 747 -66.30 60.14 29.12
CA ALA A 747 -67.65 60.28 28.56
C ALA A 747 -68.74 59.70 29.46
N GLU A 748 -68.52 58.56 30.12
CA GLU A 748 -69.43 57.99 31.13
C GLU A 748 -69.64 58.93 32.32
N LYS A 749 -68.57 59.58 32.82
CA LYS A 749 -68.68 60.59 33.88
C LYS A 749 -69.46 61.82 33.42
N GLN A 750 -69.21 62.30 32.21
CA GLN A 750 -69.94 63.44 31.64
C GLN A 750 -71.42 63.11 31.43
N ALA A 751 -71.73 61.93 30.88
CA ALA A 751 -73.09 61.43 30.75
C ALA A 751 -73.80 61.33 32.11
N LYS A 752 -73.11 60.84 33.14
CA LYS A 752 -73.66 60.84 34.51
C LYS A 752 -73.93 62.26 35.01
N ALA A 753 -73.00 63.20 34.83
CA ALA A 753 -73.19 64.58 35.26
C ALA A 753 -74.37 65.27 34.56
N LEU A 754 -74.60 64.98 33.27
CA LEU A 754 -75.77 65.46 32.52
C LEU A 754 -77.08 64.87 33.07
N LEU A 755 -77.09 63.58 33.43
CA LEU A 755 -78.23 62.94 34.08
C LEU A 755 -78.49 63.53 35.48
N ASP A 756 -77.44 63.70 36.30
CA ASP A 756 -77.55 64.25 37.65
C ASP A 756 -78.11 65.71 37.64
N ASP A 757 -77.68 66.56 36.68
CA ASP A 757 -78.23 67.91 36.46
C ASP A 757 -79.68 67.87 35.94
N ALA A 758 -79.98 66.95 35.01
CA ALA A 758 -81.34 66.76 34.52
C ALA A 758 -82.30 66.30 35.63
N GLU A 759 -81.87 65.39 36.51
CA GLU A 759 -82.64 64.94 37.67
C GLU A 759 -82.91 66.09 38.65
N GLN A 760 -81.92 66.96 38.91
CA GLN A 760 -82.11 68.16 39.75
C GLN A 760 -83.13 69.13 39.12
N ARG A 761 -83.04 69.38 37.80
CA ARG A 761 -83.99 70.22 37.07
C ARG A 761 -85.40 69.60 37.05
N LEU A 762 -85.52 68.29 36.86
CA LEU A 762 -86.80 67.55 36.92
C LEU A 762 -87.41 67.58 38.33
N ALA A 763 -86.59 67.49 39.38
CA ALA A 763 -87.04 67.64 40.76
C ALA A 763 -87.57 69.06 41.00
N LYS A 764 -86.89 70.09 40.48
CA LYS A 764 -87.37 71.48 40.53
C LYS A 764 -88.71 71.66 39.81
N ILE A 765 -88.87 71.13 38.60
CA ILE A 765 -90.13 71.18 37.84
C ILE A 765 -91.26 70.46 38.59
N ARG A 766 -90.98 69.32 39.26
CA ARG A 766 -91.94 68.63 40.13
C ARG A 766 -92.37 69.50 41.32
N VAL A 767 -91.43 70.11 42.03
CA VAL A 767 -91.72 71.01 43.17
C VAL A 767 -92.54 72.22 42.71
N GLU A 768 -92.21 72.83 41.57
CA GLU A 768 -92.98 73.92 40.98
C GLU A 768 -94.41 73.48 40.60
N ARG A 769 -94.56 72.30 39.99
CA ARG A 769 -95.86 71.69 39.66
C ARG A 769 -96.69 71.39 40.92
N GLU A 770 -96.10 70.81 41.96
CA GLU A 770 -96.75 70.47 43.22
C GLU A 770 -97.13 71.73 44.01
N ALA A 771 -96.29 72.77 44.01
CA ALA A 771 -96.60 74.06 44.61
C ALA A 771 -97.78 74.75 43.91
N VAL A 772 -97.83 74.71 42.56
CA VAL A 772 -98.98 75.23 41.78
C VAL A 772 -100.25 74.43 42.11
N ALA A 773 -100.18 73.10 42.13
CA ALA A 773 -101.33 72.26 42.48
C ALA A 773 -101.84 72.51 43.91
N GLY A 774 -100.95 72.57 44.90
CA GLY A 774 -101.28 72.81 46.31
C GLY A 774 -101.80 74.23 46.58
N TYR A 775 -101.30 75.24 45.87
CA TYR A 775 -101.82 76.62 45.94
C TYR A 775 -103.28 76.69 45.48
N PHE A 776 -103.65 75.96 44.42
CA PHE A 776 -105.03 75.94 43.94
C PHE A 776 -105.95 75.03 44.78
N GLU A 777 -105.45 73.94 45.35
CA GLU A 777 -106.22 73.11 46.30
C GLU A 777 -106.53 73.88 47.60
N SER A 778 -105.56 74.66 48.11
CA SER A 778 -105.77 75.53 49.28
C SER A 778 -106.71 76.70 49.00
N LEU A 779 -106.69 77.29 47.79
CA LEU A 779 -107.73 78.21 47.32
C LEU A 779 -109.12 77.54 47.29
N ARG A 780 -109.22 76.32 46.75
CA ARG A 780 -110.48 75.54 46.70
C ARG A 780 -111.04 75.26 48.10
N GLY A 781 -110.17 74.91 49.05
CA GLY A 781 -110.51 74.71 50.46
C GLY A 781 -110.98 75.97 51.19
N LEU A 782 -110.30 77.12 50.98
CA LEU A 782 -110.69 78.41 51.54
C LEU A 782 -112.08 78.87 51.06
N LEU A 783 -112.43 78.54 49.81
CA LEU A 783 -113.72 78.86 49.21
C LEU A 783 -114.85 77.93 49.66
N ALA A 784 -114.58 76.64 49.87
CA ALA A 784 -115.54 75.72 50.46
C ALA A 784 -115.81 76.00 51.96
N GLY A 785 -114.88 76.67 52.66
CA GLY A 785 -114.98 76.99 54.08
C GLY A 785 -115.83 78.23 54.44
N ALA A 786 -116.30 79.00 53.46
CA ALA A 786 -116.92 80.31 53.70
C ALA A 786 -118.35 80.30 54.30
N ASP A 787 -118.94 79.12 54.56
CA ASP A 787 -120.34 78.97 55.02
C ASP A 787 -120.50 78.15 56.32
N LYS A 788 -119.46 78.09 57.18
CA LYS A 788 -119.59 77.64 58.59
C LYS A 788 -118.39 78.04 59.47
N LEU A 789 -118.66 78.90 60.46
CA LEU A 789 -117.73 79.19 61.56
C LEU A 789 -117.95 78.24 62.74
N ALA A 790 -116.94 77.43 63.07
CA ALA A 790 -116.77 76.80 64.38
C ALA A 790 -115.28 76.45 64.61
N MET A 791 -114.62 77.13 65.54
CA MET A 791 -113.31 76.74 66.09
C MET A 791 -113.50 75.59 67.11
N PRO A 792 -112.53 74.65 67.25
CA PRO A 792 -111.60 74.79 68.38
C PRO A 792 -110.16 74.21 68.20
N ASP A 793 -109.20 74.94 68.77
CA ASP A 793 -108.12 74.53 69.71
C ASP A 793 -107.02 73.45 69.41
N PHE A 794 -105.76 73.90 69.41
CA PHE A 794 -104.44 73.22 69.65
C PHE A 794 -104.01 71.99 68.79
N PRO A 795 -102.69 71.63 68.68
CA PRO A 795 -101.53 72.11 69.44
C PRO A 795 -100.26 72.55 68.67
N VAL A 796 -99.33 73.16 69.41
CA VAL A 796 -97.91 73.39 69.04
C VAL A 796 -97.01 72.32 69.69
N PRO A 797 -96.00 71.82 68.97
CA PRO A 797 -94.62 71.72 69.51
C PRO A 797 -93.61 72.34 68.52
N ALA A 798 -92.65 73.18 68.91
CA ALA A 798 -91.58 73.02 69.91
C ALA A 798 -90.43 72.11 69.42
N ASP A 799 -89.20 72.64 69.45
CA ASP A 799 -87.95 71.96 69.11
C ASP A 799 -87.65 70.77 70.04
N GLU A 800 -86.89 69.78 69.55
CA GLU A 800 -85.85 69.08 70.33
C GLU A 800 -84.99 68.14 69.44
N GLU A 801 -83.66 68.34 69.45
CA GLU A 801 -82.70 67.24 69.27
C GLU A 801 -82.65 66.41 70.57
N PRO A 802 -82.37 65.09 70.51
CA PRO A 802 -81.02 64.61 70.89
C PRO A 802 -80.60 63.30 70.19
N ALA A 803 -79.44 62.67 70.41
CA ALA A 803 -78.05 63.12 70.66
C ALA A 803 -77.11 61.89 70.66
N ALA A 804 -75.80 62.15 70.47
CA ALA A 804 -74.66 61.37 70.96
C ALA A 804 -74.46 59.87 70.54
N ALA A 805 -73.46 59.63 69.67
CA ALA A 805 -72.13 59.08 70.03
C ALA A 805 -71.36 58.60 68.77
N GLN A 806 -70.02 58.64 68.66
CA GLN A 806 -68.96 59.38 69.37
C GLN A 806 -67.69 59.38 68.48
N LEU A 807 -66.91 60.46 68.57
CA LEU A 807 -65.47 60.57 68.25
C LEU A 807 -64.87 60.20 66.86
N ALA A 808 -64.16 61.21 66.35
CA ALA A 808 -62.79 61.14 65.81
C ALA A 808 -62.54 60.90 64.30
N ALA A 809 -62.41 62.03 63.61
CA ALA A 809 -61.18 62.44 62.91
C ALA A 809 -60.55 61.51 61.84
N ALA A 810 -60.66 61.98 60.59
CA ALA A 810 -59.63 61.89 59.55
C ALA A 810 -58.28 62.51 60.05
N PRO A 811 -57.10 62.32 59.39
CA PRO A 811 -56.99 62.05 57.95
C PRO A 811 -55.82 61.14 57.48
N GLU A 812 -55.72 61.07 56.13
CA GLU A 812 -54.49 60.91 55.33
C GLU A 812 -53.73 59.56 55.26
N ALA A 813 -53.21 59.33 54.05
CA ALA A 813 -52.29 58.26 53.64
C ALA A 813 -50.81 58.72 53.90
N PRO A 814 -49.71 58.05 53.48
CA PRO A 814 -49.58 56.88 52.58
C PRO A 814 -48.42 55.89 52.95
N THR A 815 -47.92 55.16 51.94
CA THR A 815 -46.55 54.58 51.77
C THR A 815 -46.06 53.38 52.61
N ALA A 816 -45.94 52.23 51.91
CA ALA A 816 -44.79 51.32 51.76
C ALA A 816 -43.61 51.31 52.77
N SER A 817 -43.20 50.10 53.21
CA SER A 817 -41.95 49.40 52.80
C SER A 817 -41.67 48.15 53.68
N GLU A 818 -40.75 47.31 53.22
CA GLU A 818 -39.94 46.31 53.95
C GLU A 818 -40.55 45.03 54.58
N ALA A 819 -40.07 43.90 54.06
CA ALA A 819 -39.82 42.64 54.75
C ALA A 819 -38.34 42.62 55.25
N PRO A 820 -37.73 41.53 55.75
CA PRO A 820 -38.26 40.21 56.15
C PRO A 820 -37.83 39.80 57.59
N GLU A 821 -38.22 38.61 58.08
CA GLU A 821 -37.31 37.55 58.59
C GLU A 821 -38.06 36.32 59.15
N GLU A 822 -37.29 35.29 59.46
CA GLU A 822 -37.67 33.90 59.73
C GLU A 822 -38.20 33.65 61.15
N ALA A 823 -39.09 32.65 61.33
CA ALA A 823 -39.04 31.74 62.48
C ALA A 823 -39.94 30.51 62.27
N SER A 824 -39.45 29.38 62.76
CA SER A 824 -39.89 28.00 62.61
C SER A 824 -41.05 27.55 63.51
N THR A 825 -41.45 26.29 63.26
CA THR A 825 -41.89 25.24 64.22
C THR A 825 -43.35 25.17 64.72
N ASP A 826 -43.72 23.91 65.03
CA ASP A 826 -44.95 23.35 65.62
C ASP A 826 -46.21 23.38 64.72
N ASP A 827 -47.05 22.33 64.66
CA ASP A 827 -47.08 21.08 65.45
C ASP A 827 -47.84 19.92 64.74
N ALA A 828 -47.89 18.75 65.40
CA ALA A 828 -48.90 17.68 65.30
C ALA A 828 -48.76 16.57 64.22
N GLU A 829 -47.83 15.67 64.49
CA GLU A 829 -48.04 14.20 64.48
C GLU A 829 -49.05 13.78 65.59
N PRO A 830 -49.26 12.49 65.97
CA PRO A 830 -48.99 11.19 65.33
C PRO A 830 -50.37 10.46 65.16
N PRO A 831 -50.70 9.24 65.68
CA PRO A 831 -49.96 7.98 65.88
C PRO A 831 -50.67 6.73 65.30
N ALA A 832 -49.96 5.59 65.25
CA ALA A 832 -50.24 4.41 66.10
C ALA A 832 -49.58 3.09 65.61
N ASP A 833 -48.81 2.49 66.52
CA ASP A 833 -48.60 1.05 66.75
C ASP A 833 -47.41 0.30 66.10
N GLU A 834 -46.22 0.51 66.67
CA GLU A 834 -45.54 -0.39 67.66
C GLU A 834 -45.87 -1.92 67.71
N PRO A 835 -45.03 -2.78 68.36
CA PRO A 835 -43.56 -2.75 68.52
C PRO A 835 -42.89 -4.16 68.54
N ASN A 836 -41.64 -4.21 69.04
CA ASN A 836 -40.98 -5.29 69.81
C ASN A 836 -39.94 -6.26 69.18
N THR A 837 -38.69 -5.75 69.13
CA THR A 837 -37.55 -6.08 70.03
C THR A 837 -36.91 -7.50 70.15
N HIS A 838 -35.61 -7.43 70.51
CA HIS A 838 -34.77 -8.40 71.24
C HIS A 838 -34.08 -9.59 70.53
N ALA A 839 -32.88 -9.30 70.01
CA ALA A 839 -31.57 -9.66 70.60
C ALA A 839 -31.04 -11.12 70.67
N THR A 840 -29.70 -11.18 70.77
CA THR A 840 -28.80 -12.24 71.28
C THR A 840 -28.42 -13.47 70.42
N ALA A 841 -27.20 -13.38 69.87
CA ALA A 841 -26.02 -14.22 70.15
C ALA A 841 -25.87 -15.68 69.63
N HIS A 842 -24.65 -15.95 69.10
CA HIS A 842 -23.84 -17.19 69.13
C HIS A 842 -24.56 -18.58 69.06
N ALA A 843 -24.21 -19.53 68.18
CA ALA A 843 -22.85 -20.04 67.91
C ALA A 843 -22.82 -21.14 66.82
N ARG A 844 -21.67 -21.24 66.12
CA ARG A 844 -20.94 -22.46 65.68
C ARG A 844 -21.63 -23.69 65.04
N ALA A 845 -21.04 -24.04 63.90
CA ALA A 845 -20.35 -25.31 63.59
C ALA A 845 -21.00 -26.32 62.61
N ASP A 846 -20.22 -26.54 61.55
CA ASP A 846 -19.83 -27.79 60.90
C ASP A 846 -20.91 -28.74 60.31
N GLY A 847 -20.81 -28.86 58.97
CA GLY A 847 -21.32 -29.95 58.13
C GLY A 847 -20.50 -29.98 56.85
#